data_AF-A0A520K9L4-F1
#
_entry.id   AF-A0A520K9L4-F1
#
_cell.length_a   1.000
_cell.length_b   1.000
_cell.length_c   1.000
_cell.angle_alpha   90.00
_cell.angle_beta   90.00
_cell.angle_gamma   90.00
#
_symmetry.space_group_name_H-M   'P 1'
#
loop_
_entity.id
_entity.type
_entity.pdbx_description
1 polymer ?
#
loop_
_entity_poly.entity_id
_entity_poly.type
_entity_poly.pdbx_seq_one_letter_code
_entity_poly.pdbx_strand_id
1 'polypeptide(L)'
;MRFKLVMVLAIAWSCVLLLCTPVLAVYEWDGFPVETRERGTVNGGVFIGYEPWASTKTLTGTFKVPDGNVEWARLYTGIWGGTEKYAGWVEVTFNGYELGLLHLQGESDTNPNVWCSGHGKHWISFDVENLVESGSRNTATVTTINATQGSFDGRIYGIVLVVVYEGGDDPKEIQYWINDGSDGLNYKTPHDWGRTYFDGKVDTKGVNAKLTLVHLTAYDPPCSDCVQFNGNTLDTSMVDSNNFELNTWDVTPSIKSEDNYAWYSRGEDGYVSVTNAILIVEKRSGKDTSDLLPTAIKPYHYAWEENKNLPRGEPWFNLTNYVNVTVENQGSDDAGRFMVNLYADDTLLGTKTVEGLRAGDRTDLKFEWRPMGRDPLSWKDTAEGARITYTDTSKTYKLRVVVDPSDAVLEADEKNNELIQKQKVVWNGYMADEPLTNYLHGSVNGGLLYTTGNAYYRLLGSGAKSSVYNLEYELAIPGSTKLARVYIPYTWAKPEYKAPKIGVTLTTPSGKTRTVALEKSYNDIKGDFGAFRYAWGLYTYNLTDVVTEPGTYGVRLSNLNKGDKAFATEFAVAAPAILVVYENQSEPKREYWLNEGADILIGGRRDDGGFLAADDSATAAVFAGSIDLNLVETAIIGLVSPWADSSEDDDIVSFNGNELGKGLYCGYEAPCTRTADGLSMIIGARDAQVGIAAREVTQYLNKSTNRVIQSDDGDNMMPTNAFLVITYATSPTSRQTPRPTAPSHTSTTATPVPTQAITPPPPSSAASGEAPSTAAAPIPGFELLHLVAVLMLMLLVRTIRGGGRRCE
;
A
#
# COMPACT_ATOMS: atom_id res chain seq x y z
N MET A 1 -43.59 -4.19 -65.29
CA MET A 1 -42.99 -4.62 -64.00
C MET A 1 -42.51 -6.08 -63.95
N ARG A 2 -42.84 -6.94 -64.93
CA ARG A 2 -42.36 -8.34 -64.97
C ARG A 2 -41.02 -8.57 -65.71
N PHE A 3 -40.58 -7.65 -66.56
CA PHE A 3 -39.31 -7.81 -67.32
C PHE A 3 -38.05 -7.41 -66.55
N LYS A 4 -38.15 -6.51 -65.56
CA LYS A 4 -37.00 -6.08 -64.75
C LYS A 4 -36.68 -7.05 -63.59
N LEU A 5 -37.68 -7.80 -63.10
CA LEU A 5 -37.47 -8.78 -62.02
C LEU A 5 -36.77 -10.05 -62.53
N VAL A 6 -37.07 -10.48 -63.76
CA VAL A 6 -36.42 -11.64 -64.40
C VAL A 6 -34.96 -11.34 -64.74
N MET A 7 -34.62 -10.11 -65.11
CA MET A 7 -33.24 -9.71 -65.42
C MET A 7 -32.37 -9.57 -64.16
N VAL A 8 -32.95 -9.12 -63.04
CA VAL A 8 -32.24 -9.03 -61.75
C VAL A 8 -32.07 -10.40 -61.11
N LEU A 9 -33.05 -11.32 -61.23
CA LEU A 9 -32.90 -12.72 -60.82
C LEU A 9 -31.91 -13.49 -61.70
N ALA A 10 -31.87 -13.22 -63.01
CA ALA A 10 -30.90 -13.85 -63.92
C ALA A 10 -29.46 -13.36 -63.69
N ILE A 11 -29.25 -12.08 -63.37
CA ILE A 11 -27.94 -11.53 -63.02
C ILE A 11 -27.52 -12.00 -61.62
N ALA A 12 -28.45 -12.08 -60.65
CA ALA A 12 -28.15 -12.63 -59.33
C ALA A 12 -27.83 -14.13 -59.38
N TRP A 13 -28.55 -14.93 -60.19
CA TRP A 13 -28.21 -16.34 -60.42
C TRP A 13 -26.92 -16.52 -61.22
N SER A 14 -26.65 -15.65 -62.21
CA SER A 14 -25.39 -15.69 -62.96
C SER A 14 -24.19 -15.24 -62.11
N CYS A 15 -24.37 -14.35 -61.13
CA CYS A 15 -23.34 -13.93 -60.18
C CYS A 15 -23.12 -14.96 -59.05
N VAL A 16 -24.15 -15.69 -58.64
CA VAL A 16 -24.02 -16.82 -57.68
C VAL A 16 -23.35 -18.04 -58.34
N LEU A 17 -23.54 -18.24 -59.66
CA LEU A 17 -22.84 -19.25 -60.44
C LEU A 17 -21.40 -18.84 -60.86
N LEU A 18 -21.01 -17.57 -60.68
CA LEU A 18 -19.66 -17.04 -60.97
C LEU A 18 -18.79 -16.84 -59.71
N LEU A 19 -19.29 -17.20 -58.52
CA LEU A 19 -18.54 -17.18 -57.25
C LEU A 19 -18.22 -18.57 -56.68
N CYS A 20 -18.53 -19.64 -57.42
CA CYS A 20 -17.95 -20.94 -57.16
C CYS A 20 -16.72 -21.07 -58.07
N THR A 21 -15.57 -20.55 -57.66
CA THR A 21 -14.31 -21.12 -58.15
C THR A 21 -14.26 -22.54 -57.62
N PRO A 22 -14.29 -23.59 -58.45
CA PRO A 22 -13.80 -24.87 -57.95
C PRO A 22 -12.37 -24.61 -57.51
N VAL A 23 -12.06 -24.89 -56.25
CA VAL A 23 -10.68 -25.10 -55.82
C VAL A 23 -10.22 -26.31 -56.62
N LEU A 24 -9.70 -26.05 -57.81
CA LEU A 24 -8.89 -27.00 -58.53
C LEU A 24 -7.64 -27.11 -57.69
N ALA A 25 -7.34 -28.31 -57.22
CA ALA A 25 -6.01 -28.59 -56.71
C ALA A 25 -5.01 -28.31 -57.82
N VAL A 26 -3.99 -27.58 -57.45
CA VAL A 26 -2.87 -27.22 -58.29
C VAL A 26 -1.64 -27.48 -57.45
N TYR A 27 -0.51 -27.70 -58.10
CA TYR A 27 0.76 -27.63 -57.44
C TYR A 27 1.19 -26.17 -57.28
N GLU A 28 1.63 -25.80 -56.08
CA GLU A 28 2.23 -24.49 -55.84
C GLU A 28 3.54 -24.67 -55.05
N TRP A 29 4.63 -24.09 -55.54
CA TRP A 29 5.94 -24.29 -54.94
C TRP A 29 5.99 -23.85 -53.47
N ASP A 30 5.48 -22.65 -53.20
CA ASP A 30 5.35 -22.05 -51.86
C ASP A 30 4.16 -22.63 -51.07
N GLY A 31 3.40 -23.53 -51.70
CA GLY A 31 2.24 -24.17 -51.10
C GLY A 31 1.01 -23.28 -51.02
N PHE A 32 0.14 -23.60 -50.07
CA PHE A 32 -1.19 -23.03 -49.93
C PHE A 32 -1.37 -22.46 -48.52
N PRO A 33 -1.89 -21.22 -48.38
CA PRO A 33 -2.09 -20.62 -47.07
C PRO A 33 -3.01 -21.52 -46.22
N VAL A 34 -2.68 -21.60 -44.93
CA VAL A 34 -3.53 -22.29 -43.95
C VAL A 34 -4.65 -21.33 -43.57
N GLU A 35 -5.87 -21.64 -43.98
CA GLU A 35 -7.04 -20.75 -43.84
C GLU A 35 -8.18 -21.46 -43.12
N THR A 36 -9.06 -20.69 -42.46
CA THR A 36 -10.22 -21.25 -41.75
C THR A 36 -11.11 -22.03 -42.70
N ARG A 37 -11.18 -23.33 -42.46
CA ARG A 37 -12.05 -24.25 -43.16
C ARG A 37 -13.40 -24.35 -42.50
N GLU A 38 -13.39 -24.53 -41.18
CA GLU A 38 -14.57 -24.69 -40.35
C GLU A 38 -14.38 -23.90 -39.05
N ARG A 39 -15.46 -23.27 -38.58
CA ARG A 39 -15.46 -22.59 -37.29
C ARG A 39 -16.87 -22.60 -36.71
N GLY A 40 -16.97 -22.70 -35.41
CA GLY A 40 -18.27 -22.70 -34.76
C GLY A 40 -18.20 -22.73 -33.26
N THR A 41 -19.37 -22.95 -32.66
CA THR A 41 -19.53 -23.25 -31.25
C THR A 41 -20.22 -24.59 -31.11
N VAL A 42 -19.82 -25.38 -30.13
CA VAL A 42 -20.39 -26.69 -29.83
C VAL A 42 -20.49 -26.84 -28.31
N ASN A 43 -21.54 -27.50 -27.82
CA ASN A 43 -21.60 -27.95 -26.42
C ASN A 43 -21.23 -29.45 -26.39
N GLY A 44 -19.94 -29.73 -26.49
CA GLY A 44 -19.39 -31.04 -26.76
C GLY A 44 -17.86 -31.01 -26.78
N GLY A 45 -17.23 -31.36 -27.90
CA GLY A 45 -15.77 -31.45 -28.02
C GLY A 45 -15.22 -31.32 -29.44
N VAL A 46 -13.91 -31.07 -29.52
CA VAL A 46 -13.10 -31.21 -30.74
C VAL A 46 -12.03 -32.27 -30.48
N PHE A 47 -12.19 -33.44 -31.09
CA PHE A 47 -11.21 -34.52 -31.03
C PHE A 47 -10.16 -34.32 -32.14
N ILE A 48 -8.89 -34.41 -31.77
CA ILE A 48 -7.75 -34.40 -32.69
C ILE A 48 -6.92 -35.65 -32.39
N GLY A 49 -6.91 -36.59 -33.33
CA GLY A 49 -6.07 -37.79 -33.27
C GLY A 49 -5.08 -37.79 -34.41
N TYR A 50 -3.90 -38.38 -34.21
CA TYR A 50 -2.95 -38.58 -35.29
C TYR A 50 -2.17 -39.89 -35.18
N GLU A 51 -1.68 -40.36 -36.32
CA GLU A 51 -0.71 -41.45 -36.44
C GLU A 51 0.57 -40.86 -37.04
N PRO A 52 1.73 -40.92 -36.35
CA PRO A 52 2.95 -40.26 -36.77
C PRO A 52 3.63 -40.94 -37.97
N TRP A 53 4.65 -40.26 -38.51
CA TRP A 53 5.54 -40.79 -39.53
C TRP A 53 6.20 -42.11 -39.09
N ALA A 54 6.08 -43.15 -39.92
CA ALA A 54 6.76 -44.44 -39.71
C ALA A 54 7.75 -44.82 -40.82
N SER A 55 8.00 -43.91 -41.79
CA SER A 55 8.81 -44.17 -42.99
C SER A 55 8.31 -45.34 -43.86
N THR A 56 7.02 -45.62 -43.81
CA THR A 56 6.39 -46.73 -44.54
C THR A 56 5.57 -46.24 -45.74
N LYS A 57 5.29 -47.16 -46.67
CA LYS A 57 4.34 -46.94 -47.78
C LYS A 57 2.92 -47.40 -47.47
N THR A 58 2.70 -47.97 -46.29
CA THR A 58 1.39 -48.30 -45.72
C THR A 58 1.38 -47.86 -44.26
N LEU A 59 0.40 -47.07 -43.86
CA LEU A 59 0.24 -46.55 -42.50
C LEU A 59 -1.22 -46.72 -42.07
N THR A 60 -1.42 -47.26 -40.87
CA THR A 60 -2.74 -47.46 -40.28
C THR A 60 -2.81 -46.73 -38.95
N GLY A 61 -3.69 -45.73 -38.85
CA GLY A 61 -3.98 -45.02 -37.61
C GLY A 61 -5.24 -45.57 -36.95
N THR A 62 -5.25 -45.66 -35.61
CA THR A 62 -6.47 -45.98 -34.84
C THR A 62 -6.82 -44.89 -33.85
N PHE A 63 -8.03 -44.35 -33.96
CA PHE A 63 -8.51 -43.18 -33.23
C PHE A 63 -9.70 -43.56 -32.35
N LYS A 64 -9.58 -43.38 -31.03
CA LYS A 64 -10.70 -43.56 -30.13
C LYS A 64 -11.49 -42.25 -30.04
N VAL A 65 -12.49 -42.11 -30.90
CA VAL A 65 -13.33 -40.90 -30.95
C VAL A 65 -14.31 -40.96 -29.76
N PRO A 66 -14.47 -39.87 -28.99
CA PRO A 66 -15.45 -39.78 -27.91
C PRO A 66 -16.89 -40.05 -28.37
N ASP A 67 -17.78 -40.35 -27.43
CA ASP A 67 -19.23 -40.39 -27.72
C ASP A 67 -19.76 -38.97 -27.98
N GLY A 68 -20.83 -38.87 -28.76
CA GLY A 68 -21.42 -37.59 -29.20
C GLY A 68 -21.96 -37.62 -30.63
N ASN A 69 -22.76 -36.62 -30.98
CA ASN A 69 -23.25 -36.43 -32.35
C ASN A 69 -22.17 -35.74 -33.18
N VAL A 70 -21.65 -36.38 -34.22
CA VAL A 70 -20.63 -35.77 -35.09
C VAL A 70 -21.28 -34.66 -35.91
N GLU A 71 -20.74 -33.45 -35.79
CA GLU A 71 -21.20 -32.26 -36.53
C GLU A 71 -20.26 -31.94 -37.72
N TRP A 72 -19.01 -32.39 -37.65
CA TRP A 72 -18.03 -32.22 -38.71
C TRP A 72 -16.86 -33.20 -38.51
N ALA A 73 -16.38 -33.87 -39.56
CA ALA A 73 -15.14 -34.63 -39.46
C ALA A 73 -14.33 -34.65 -40.75
N ARG A 74 -13.01 -34.54 -40.60
CA ARG A 74 -12.06 -34.61 -41.72
C ARG A 74 -10.85 -35.44 -41.37
N LEU A 75 -10.52 -36.35 -42.29
CA LEU A 75 -9.29 -37.13 -42.28
C LEU A 75 -8.27 -36.45 -43.18
N TYR A 76 -7.05 -36.30 -42.70
CA TYR A 76 -5.93 -35.81 -43.49
C TYR A 76 -4.80 -36.81 -43.54
N THR A 77 -4.06 -36.84 -44.64
CA THR A 77 -2.83 -37.63 -44.77
C THR A 77 -1.84 -36.97 -45.71
N GLY A 78 -0.55 -37.17 -45.45
CA GLY A 78 0.51 -36.64 -46.29
C GLY A 78 1.27 -37.72 -47.05
N ILE A 79 1.70 -37.46 -48.28
CA ILE A 79 2.50 -38.39 -49.09
C ILE A 79 3.72 -37.67 -49.67
N TRP A 80 4.89 -38.26 -49.49
CA TRP A 80 6.13 -37.78 -50.09
C TRP A 80 6.31 -38.34 -51.51
N GLY A 81 6.33 -37.45 -52.51
CA GLY A 81 6.52 -37.81 -53.91
C GLY A 81 7.99 -37.96 -54.33
N GLY A 82 8.93 -37.37 -53.60
CA GLY A 82 10.36 -37.34 -53.91
C GLY A 82 10.79 -36.11 -54.72
N THR A 83 9.97 -35.72 -55.69
CA THR A 83 10.07 -34.48 -56.46
C THR A 83 8.67 -34.10 -56.96
N GLU A 84 8.50 -32.84 -57.29
CA GLU A 84 7.33 -32.29 -57.96
C GLU A 84 6.97 -33.00 -59.28
N LYS A 85 7.87 -33.78 -59.89
CA LYS A 85 7.61 -34.42 -61.21
C LYS A 85 7.12 -35.86 -61.14
N TYR A 86 7.12 -36.47 -59.97
CA TYR A 86 6.80 -37.89 -59.82
C TYR A 86 5.32 -38.08 -59.53
N ALA A 87 4.79 -39.20 -60.02
CA ALA A 87 3.39 -39.54 -59.88
C ALA A 87 3.23 -40.99 -59.41
N GLY A 88 2.19 -41.25 -58.63
CA GLY A 88 1.89 -42.57 -58.10
C GLY A 88 0.46 -42.68 -57.58
N TRP A 89 0.00 -43.92 -57.40
CA TRP A 89 -1.34 -44.22 -56.89
C TRP A 89 -1.33 -44.40 -55.38
N VAL A 90 -2.32 -43.79 -54.70
CA VAL A 90 -2.55 -43.91 -53.27
C VAL A 90 -4.00 -44.31 -53.02
N GLU A 91 -4.19 -45.29 -52.14
CA GLU A 91 -5.49 -45.74 -51.67
C GLU A 91 -5.64 -45.37 -50.19
N VAL A 92 -6.83 -44.87 -49.83
CA VAL A 92 -7.18 -44.53 -48.46
C VAL A 92 -8.50 -45.21 -48.09
N THR A 93 -8.50 -45.89 -46.94
CA THR A 93 -9.70 -46.48 -46.35
C THR A 93 -9.95 -45.93 -44.95
N PHE A 94 -11.21 -45.79 -44.57
CA PHE A 94 -11.63 -45.36 -43.24
C PHE A 94 -12.81 -46.21 -42.77
N ASN A 95 -12.67 -46.88 -41.61
CA ASN A 95 -13.65 -47.84 -41.07
C ASN A 95 -14.09 -48.90 -42.09
N GLY A 96 -13.17 -49.35 -42.95
CA GLY A 96 -13.44 -50.33 -44.00
C GLY A 96 -14.11 -49.76 -45.26
N TYR A 97 -14.43 -48.47 -45.30
CA TYR A 97 -14.89 -47.78 -46.50
C TYR A 97 -13.71 -47.26 -47.31
N GLU A 98 -13.71 -47.49 -48.62
CA GLU A 98 -12.75 -46.89 -49.56
C GLU A 98 -13.10 -45.42 -49.79
N LEU A 99 -12.19 -44.50 -49.45
CA LEU A 99 -12.36 -43.06 -49.67
C LEU A 99 -11.92 -42.61 -51.07
N GLY A 100 -11.39 -43.54 -51.85
CA GLY A 100 -11.01 -43.35 -53.25
C GLY A 100 -9.58 -43.75 -53.55
N LEU A 101 -9.36 -44.19 -54.80
CA LEU A 101 -8.05 -44.41 -55.39
C LEU A 101 -7.59 -43.10 -56.06
N LEU A 102 -6.58 -42.45 -55.49
CA LEU A 102 -6.08 -41.16 -55.93
C LEU A 102 -4.81 -41.31 -56.76
N HIS A 103 -4.79 -40.67 -57.93
CA HIS A 103 -3.58 -40.56 -58.75
C HIS A 103 -2.86 -39.26 -58.41
N LEU A 104 -1.84 -39.34 -57.56
CA LEU A 104 -1.02 -38.18 -57.23
C LEU A 104 -0.09 -37.89 -58.42
N GLN A 105 -0.21 -36.71 -59.02
CA GLN A 105 0.47 -36.35 -60.28
C GLN A 105 1.51 -35.23 -60.13
N GLY A 106 1.95 -34.94 -58.90
CA GLY A 106 3.00 -33.95 -58.64
C GLY A 106 2.59 -32.56 -59.14
N GLU A 107 3.39 -31.95 -59.99
CA GLU A 107 3.17 -30.62 -60.58
C GLU A 107 1.98 -30.57 -61.53
N SER A 108 1.50 -31.74 -61.97
CA SER A 108 0.33 -31.91 -62.82
C SER A 108 -0.89 -32.43 -62.04
N ASP A 109 -0.86 -32.43 -60.71
CA ASP A 109 -1.99 -32.87 -59.90
C ASP A 109 -3.21 -31.96 -60.08
N THR A 110 -4.38 -32.59 -60.20
CA THR A 110 -5.68 -31.93 -60.38
C THR A 110 -6.75 -32.47 -59.42
N ASN A 111 -6.39 -33.31 -58.45
CA ASN A 111 -7.34 -33.93 -57.52
C ASN A 111 -7.82 -32.89 -56.50
N PRO A 112 -9.10 -32.49 -56.47
CA PRO A 112 -9.57 -31.30 -55.75
C PRO A 112 -9.32 -31.30 -54.22
N ASN A 113 -8.98 -32.46 -53.65
CA ASN A 113 -8.71 -32.65 -52.24
C ASN A 113 -7.22 -32.82 -51.90
N VAL A 114 -6.33 -32.53 -52.84
CA VAL A 114 -4.87 -32.67 -52.70
C VAL A 114 -4.20 -31.30 -52.83
N TRP A 115 -3.40 -30.90 -51.85
CA TRP A 115 -2.44 -29.81 -51.99
C TRP A 115 -1.06 -30.37 -52.24
N CYS A 116 -0.43 -30.02 -53.37
CA CYS A 116 0.93 -30.43 -53.70
C CYS A 116 1.87 -29.23 -53.60
N SER A 117 2.91 -29.33 -52.76
CA SER A 117 3.87 -28.24 -52.53
C SER A 117 5.33 -28.68 -52.60
N GLY A 118 6.22 -27.72 -52.86
CA GLY A 118 7.67 -27.92 -52.90
C GLY A 118 8.09 -29.11 -53.77
N HIS A 119 8.87 -30.03 -53.21
CA HIS A 119 9.35 -31.21 -53.94
C HIS A 119 8.36 -32.39 -53.94
N GLY A 120 7.08 -32.12 -54.19
CA GLY A 120 6.04 -33.15 -54.25
C GLY A 120 5.58 -33.62 -52.86
N LYS A 121 5.40 -32.68 -51.93
CA LYS A 121 4.70 -32.93 -50.65
C LYS A 121 3.20 -32.83 -50.90
N HIS A 122 2.50 -33.96 -50.85
CA HIS A 122 1.06 -34.00 -51.06
C HIS A 122 0.36 -34.02 -49.69
N TRP A 123 -0.51 -33.06 -49.40
CA TRP A 123 -1.40 -33.07 -48.23
C TRP A 123 -2.83 -33.29 -48.72
N ILE A 124 -3.46 -34.37 -48.27
CA ILE A 124 -4.72 -34.87 -48.79
C ILE A 124 -5.78 -34.77 -47.70
N SER A 125 -6.97 -34.31 -48.04
CA SER A 125 -8.12 -34.26 -47.13
C SER A 125 -9.28 -35.14 -47.61
N PHE A 126 -10.04 -35.70 -46.67
CA PHE A 126 -11.26 -36.45 -46.93
C PHE A 126 -12.33 -36.07 -45.93
N ASP A 127 -13.52 -35.76 -46.43
CA ASP A 127 -14.72 -35.66 -45.61
C ASP A 127 -15.12 -37.07 -45.14
N VAL A 128 -15.14 -37.26 -43.82
CA VAL A 128 -15.47 -38.54 -43.18
C VAL A 128 -16.57 -38.39 -42.15
N GLU A 129 -17.29 -37.25 -42.11
CA GLU A 129 -18.34 -36.94 -41.12
C GLU A 129 -19.31 -38.10 -40.92
N ASN A 130 -19.85 -38.62 -42.02
CA ASN A 130 -20.84 -39.69 -42.04
C ASN A 130 -20.25 -41.11 -41.85
N LEU A 131 -18.93 -41.23 -41.72
CA LEU A 131 -18.23 -42.50 -41.57
C LEU A 131 -17.61 -42.67 -40.18
N VAL A 132 -17.57 -41.62 -39.36
CA VAL A 132 -17.09 -41.68 -37.98
C VAL A 132 -18.06 -42.47 -37.12
N GLU A 133 -17.53 -43.47 -36.42
CA GLU A 133 -18.26 -44.24 -35.41
C GLU A 133 -17.98 -43.64 -34.01
N SER A 134 -18.89 -42.76 -33.53
CA SER A 134 -18.80 -42.15 -32.19
C SER A 134 -18.72 -43.16 -31.06
N GLY A 135 -18.02 -42.81 -29.98
CA GLY A 135 -17.86 -43.64 -28.79
C GLY A 135 -17.03 -44.91 -29.01
N SER A 136 -16.37 -45.04 -30.17
CA SER A 136 -15.71 -46.27 -30.61
C SER A 136 -14.34 -46.03 -31.27
N ARG A 137 -13.69 -47.13 -31.71
CA ARG A 137 -12.38 -47.07 -32.37
C ARG A 137 -12.58 -46.95 -33.88
N ASN A 138 -12.13 -45.83 -34.43
CA ASN A 138 -12.10 -45.54 -35.86
C ASN A 138 -10.72 -45.90 -36.43
N THR A 139 -10.65 -46.46 -37.62
CA THR A 139 -9.39 -46.90 -38.24
C THR A 139 -9.23 -46.30 -39.64
N ALA A 140 -8.10 -45.65 -39.90
CA ALA A 140 -7.73 -45.14 -41.22
C ALA A 140 -6.51 -45.90 -41.74
N THR A 141 -6.54 -46.40 -42.97
CA THR A 141 -5.36 -47.01 -43.62
C THR A 141 -5.05 -46.32 -44.93
N VAL A 142 -3.82 -45.86 -45.08
CA VAL A 142 -3.28 -45.22 -46.28
C VAL A 142 -2.23 -46.15 -46.88
N THR A 143 -2.30 -46.42 -48.17
CA THR A 143 -1.33 -47.28 -48.87
C THR A 143 -0.94 -46.67 -50.21
N THR A 144 0.36 -46.49 -50.44
CA THR A 144 0.90 -46.21 -51.77
C THR A 144 1.04 -47.51 -52.55
N ILE A 145 0.43 -47.56 -53.73
CA ILE A 145 0.35 -48.78 -54.55
C ILE A 145 1.59 -48.90 -55.45
N ASN A 146 1.77 -47.95 -56.38
CA ASN A 146 2.85 -47.98 -57.35
C ASN A 146 3.16 -46.59 -57.92
N ALA A 147 4.39 -46.43 -58.40
CA ALA A 147 4.79 -45.27 -59.18
C ALA A 147 4.26 -45.39 -60.62
N THR A 148 3.72 -44.30 -61.16
CA THR A 148 3.29 -44.19 -62.56
C THR A 148 4.22 -43.29 -63.38
N GLN A 149 4.96 -42.40 -62.71
CA GLN A 149 5.95 -41.54 -63.34
C GLN A 149 7.16 -41.36 -62.43
N GLY A 150 8.35 -41.61 -62.98
CA GLY A 150 9.61 -41.52 -62.26
C GLY A 150 9.73 -42.52 -61.10
N SER A 151 10.47 -42.12 -60.06
CA SER A 151 10.74 -42.95 -58.87
C SER A 151 9.95 -42.43 -57.67
N PHE A 152 8.62 -42.35 -57.82
CA PHE A 152 7.72 -41.87 -56.76
C PHE A 152 8.02 -42.57 -55.42
N ASP A 153 8.40 -41.77 -54.42
CA ASP A 153 8.90 -42.26 -53.15
C ASP A 153 7.78 -42.97 -52.38
N GLY A 154 6.66 -42.29 -52.17
CA GLY A 154 5.42 -42.87 -51.67
C GLY A 154 5.38 -43.13 -50.18
N ARG A 155 6.39 -42.68 -49.41
CA ARG A 155 6.32 -42.74 -47.94
C ARG A 155 5.22 -41.81 -47.43
N ILE A 156 4.50 -42.29 -46.42
CA ILE A 156 3.37 -41.59 -45.82
C ILE A 156 3.86 -40.73 -44.67
N TYR A 157 3.44 -39.46 -44.66
CA TYR A 157 3.83 -38.50 -43.63
C TYR A 157 3.24 -38.81 -42.27
N GLY A 158 1.94 -38.99 -42.24
CA GLY A 158 1.15 -39.16 -41.03
C GLY A 158 -0.32 -39.09 -41.40
N ILE A 159 -1.18 -39.48 -40.47
CA ILE A 159 -2.63 -39.40 -40.59
C ILE A 159 -3.14 -38.49 -39.48
N VAL A 160 -4.06 -37.58 -39.77
CA VAL A 160 -4.73 -36.74 -38.76
C VAL A 160 -6.23 -36.90 -38.92
N LEU A 161 -6.93 -37.19 -37.83
CA LEU A 161 -8.39 -37.17 -37.78
C LEU A 161 -8.83 -36.03 -36.86
N VAL A 162 -9.63 -35.11 -37.41
CA VAL A 162 -10.28 -34.04 -36.64
C VAL A 162 -11.79 -34.27 -36.66
N VAL A 163 -12.41 -34.33 -35.47
CA VAL A 163 -13.84 -34.55 -35.30
C VAL A 163 -14.41 -33.50 -34.36
N VAL A 164 -15.41 -32.76 -34.80
CA VAL A 164 -16.24 -31.90 -33.96
C VAL A 164 -17.51 -32.67 -33.62
N TYR A 165 -17.86 -32.74 -32.33
CA TYR A 165 -19.04 -33.45 -31.87
C TYR A 165 -19.81 -32.67 -30.79
N GLU A 166 -21.13 -32.74 -30.85
CA GLU A 166 -22.07 -32.20 -29.86
C GLU A 166 -22.42 -33.27 -28.82
N GLY A 167 -22.50 -32.90 -27.54
CA GLY A 167 -22.78 -33.82 -26.44
C GLY A 167 -21.56 -34.64 -25.99
N GLY A 168 -21.77 -35.93 -25.72
CA GLY A 168 -20.79 -36.83 -25.11
C GLY A 168 -20.90 -36.92 -23.58
N ASP A 169 -19.95 -37.63 -22.95
CA ASP A 169 -19.97 -37.90 -21.50
C ASP A 169 -19.71 -36.66 -20.62
N ASP A 170 -19.00 -35.65 -21.18
CA ASP A 170 -18.64 -34.40 -20.50
C ASP A 170 -18.63 -33.23 -21.51
N PRO A 171 -19.83 -32.77 -21.97
CA PRO A 171 -19.91 -31.72 -22.98
C PRO A 171 -19.40 -30.38 -22.42
N LYS A 172 -18.55 -29.71 -23.20
CA LYS A 172 -18.00 -28.39 -22.87
C LYS A 172 -18.50 -27.33 -23.85
N GLU A 173 -18.74 -26.12 -23.36
CA GLU A 173 -19.03 -24.96 -24.23
C GLU A 173 -17.72 -24.54 -24.91
N ILE A 174 -17.55 -24.94 -26.18
CA ILE A 174 -16.33 -24.73 -26.97
C ILE A 174 -16.65 -23.81 -28.14
N GLN A 175 -15.75 -22.86 -28.38
CA GLN A 175 -15.59 -22.18 -29.66
C GLN A 175 -14.34 -22.71 -30.36
N TYR A 176 -14.42 -23.02 -31.65
CA TYR A 176 -13.31 -23.64 -32.38
C TYR A 176 -13.10 -23.08 -33.77
N TRP A 177 -11.88 -23.21 -34.26
CA TRP A 177 -11.46 -22.94 -35.63
C TRP A 177 -10.55 -24.07 -36.10
N ILE A 178 -10.86 -24.62 -37.27
CA ILE A 178 -10.05 -25.62 -37.95
C ILE A 178 -9.56 -24.96 -39.22
N ASN A 179 -8.30 -24.58 -39.23
CA ASN A 179 -7.65 -24.04 -40.42
C ASN A 179 -6.86 -25.17 -41.09
N ASP A 180 -6.99 -25.30 -42.41
CA ASP A 180 -6.26 -26.28 -43.22
C ASP A 180 -5.68 -25.64 -44.49
N GLY A 181 -4.63 -26.27 -45.03
CA GLY A 181 -3.87 -25.81 -46.18
C GLY A 181 -2.63 -26.67 -46.37
N SER A 182 -1.59 -26.11 -46.98
CA SER A 182 -0.28 -26.77 -47.12
C SER A 182 0.80 -25.73 -47.37
N ASP A 183 1.05 -24.90 -46.36
CA ASP A 183 1.97 -23.77 -46.49
C ASP A 183 3.42 -24.30 -46.53
N GLY A 184 4.15 -24.02 -47.61
CA GLY A 184 5.40 -24.66 -47.97
C GLY A 184 6.60 -23.73 -47.83
N LEU A 185 6.96 -23.37 -46.60
CA LEU A 185 8.07 -22.48 -46.32
C LEU A 185 9.39 -23.04 -46.86
N ASN A 186 10.18 -22.21 -47.54
CA ASN A 186 11.41 -22.68 -48.16
C ASN A 186 12.44 -21.56 -48.39
N TYR A 187 13.72 -21.94 -48.47
CA TYR A 187 14.81 -21.00 -48.74
C TYR A 187 14.97 -20.63 -50.22
N LYS A 188 14.29 -21.33 -51.14
CA LYS A 188 14.47 -21.14 -52.60
C LYS A 188 13.71 -19.93 -53.13
N THR A 189 12.63 -19.55 -52.47
CA THR A 189 11.85 -18.34 -52.71
C THR A 189 11.90 -17.44 -51.47
N PRO A 190 11.44 -16.18 -51.55
CA PRO A 190 11.29 -15.30 -50.38
C PRO A 190 10.14 -15.71 -49.44
N HIS A 191 9.89 -17.00 -49.25
CA HIS A 191 8.77 -17.55 -48.46
C HIS A 191 9.27 -18.21 -47.18
N ASP A 192 9.86 -17.41 -46.30
CA ASP A 192 10.50 -17.86 -45.06
C ASP A 192 9.54 -18.01 -43.87
N TRP A 193 8.31 -17.48 -43.98
CA TRP A 193 7.33 -17.46 -42.90
C TRP A 193 5.90 -17.40 -43.43
N GLY A 194 4.96 -17.85 -42.60
CA GLY A 194 3.52 -17.84 -42.87
C GLY A 194 2.73 -17.33 -41.67
N ARG A 195 1.45 -17.05 -41.92
CA ARG A 195 0.50 -16.63 -40.88
C ARG A 195 -0.88 -17.15 -41.21
N THR A 196 -1.55 -17.69 -40.21
CA THR A 196 -2.93 -18.14 -40.28
C THR A 196 -3.79 -17.39 -39.27
N TYR A 197 -4.92 -16.86 -39.73
CA TYR A 197 -5.85 -16.08 -38.92
C TYR A 197 -7.02 -16.95 -38.46
N PHE A 198 -7.46 -16.76 -37.22
CA PHE A 198 -8.64 -17.38 -36.64
C PHE A 198 -9.77 -16.36 -36.64
N ASP A 199 -10.42 -16.22 -37.79
CA ASP A 199 -11.38 -15.15 -38.04
C ASP A 199 -12.59 -15.25 -37.11
N GLY A 200 -12.95 -14.15 -36.46
CA GLY A 200 -14.13 -14.07 -35.60
C GLY A 200 -13.84 -13.44 -34.25
N LYS A 201 -14.89 -13.32 -33.44
CA LYS A 201 -14.79 -12.81 -32.07
C LYS A 201 -14.67 -13.97 -31.10
N VAL A 202 -13.87 -13.76 -30.05
CA VAL A 202 -13.68 -14.68 -28.93
C VAL A 202 -14.20 -14.02 -27.66
N ASP A 203 -15.00 -14.75 -26.87
CA ASP A 203 -15.22 -14.37 -25.47
C ASP A 203 -13.97 -14.78 -24.68
N THR A 204 -13.24 -13.79 -24.17
CA THR A 204 -11.95 -14.02 -23.48
C THR A 204 -12.13 -14.23 -21.98
N LYS A 205 -13.35 -14.09 -21.45
CA LYS A 205 -13.61 -14.20 -20.02
C LYS A 205 -13.85 -15.65 -19.61
N GLY A 206 -13.05 -16.12 -18.65
CA GLY A 206 -13.23 -17.45 -18.06
C GLY A 206 -13.04 -18.60 -19.05
N VAL A 207 -12.04 -18.51 -19.92
CA VAL A 207 -11.75 -19.54 -20.95
C VAL A 207 -10.39 -20.23 -20.76
N ASN A 208 -10.23 -21.39 -21.39
CA ASN A 208 -8.96 -22.07 -21.63
C ASN A 208 -8.78 -22.21 -23.15
N ALA A 209 -7.67 -21.74 -23.70
CA ALA A 209 -7.43 -21.73 -25.14
C ALA A 209 -6.21 -22.59 -25.51
N LYS A 210 -6.38 -23.48 -26.49
CA LYS A 210 -5.33 -24.37 -27.01
C LYS A 210 -5.15 -24.19 -28.52
N LEU A 211 -3.91 -24.06 -28.95
CA LEU A 211 -3.53 -24.05 -30.36
C LEU A 211 -2.84 -25.36 -30.71
N THR A 212 -3.28 -26.05 -31.75
CA THR A 212 -2.62 -27.24 -32.30
C THR A 212 -2.12 -26.96 -33.72
N LEU A 213 -0.84 -27.24 -34.01
CA LEU A 213 -0.28 -27.13 -35.36
C LEU A 213 0.17 -28.50 -35.86
N VAL A 214 -0.05 -28.74 -37.16
CA VAL A 214 0.49 -29.88 -37.88
C VAL A 214 1.63 -29.40 -38.77
N HIS A 215 2.84 -29.87 -38.47
CA HIS A 215 4.00 -29.72 -39.34
C HIS A 215 4.14 -30.98 -40.19
N LEU A 216 3.97 -30.85 -41.50
CA LEU A 216 4.22 -31.95 -42.43
C LEU A 216 5.72 -32.23 -42.57
N THR A 217 6.52 -31.15 -42.56
CA THR A 217 7.97 -31.18 -42.33
C THR A 217 8.30 -30.11 -41.29
N ALA A 218 9.09 -30.48 -40.28
CA ALA A 218 9.44 -29.63 -39.14
C ALA A 218 10.93 -29.19 -39.20
N TYR A 219 11.64 -29.07 -38.07
CA TYR A 219 12.91 -28.32 -37.99
C TYR A 219 14.16 -29.22 -37.82
N ASP A 220 15.19 -28.98 -38.63
CA ASP A 220 16.58 -29.42 -38.47
C ASP A 220 17.56 -28.31 -38.92
N PRO A 221 18.25 -27.62 -37.98
CA PRO A 221 18.23 -27.84 -36.54
C PRO A 221 16.91 -27.38 -35.87
N PRO A 222 16.58 -27.87 -34.66
CA PRO A 222 15.42 -27.41 -33.91
C PRO A 222 15.39 -25.89 -33.74
N CYS A 223 14.20 -25.30 -33.85
CA CYS A 223 13.98 -23.87 -33.68
C CYS A 223 13.15 -23.60 -32.44
N SER A 224 13.56 -22.65 -31.59
CA SER A 224 12.88 -22.34 -30.31
C SER A 224 11.91 -21.15 -30.37
N ASP A 225 11.93 -20.37 -31.45
CA ASP A 225 11.14 -19.14 -31.63
C ASP A 225 10.38 -19.09 -32.96
N CYS A 226 10.27 -20.23 -33.65
CA CYS A 226 9.67 -20.33 -34.98
C CYS A 226 8.14 -20.38 -34.97
N VAL A 227 7.47 -20.36 -33.81
CA VAL A 227 6.02 -20.28 -33.71
C VAL A 227 5.64 -19.19 -32.71
N GLN A 228 4.66 -18.36 -33.09
CA GLN A 228 4.09 -17.33 -32.25
C GLN A 228 2.57 -17.37 -32.31
N PHE A 229 1.90 -17.06 -31.20
CA PHE A 229 0.47 -16.79 -31.16
C PHE A 229 0.24 -15.35 -30.71
N ASN A 230 -0.45 -14.56 -31.54
CA ASN A 230 -0.77 -13.16 -31.26
C ASN A 230 0.44 -12.24 -30.94
N GLY A 231 1.63 -12.63 -31.40
CA GLY A 231 2.90 -11.95 -31.16
C GLY A 231 3.69 -12.49 -29.97
N ASN A 232 3.16 -13.45 -29.22
CA ASN A 232 3.86 -14.13 -28.13
C ASN A 232 4.53 -15.41 -28.66
N THR A 233 5.82 -15.59 -28.37
CA THR A 233 6.58 -16.78 -28.79
C THR A 233 6.13 -18.01 -28.01
N LEU A 234 5.95 -19.14 -28.71
CA LEU A 234 5.60 -20.42 -28.11
C LEU A 234 6.84 -21.31 -27.98
N ASP A 235 6.92 -22.10 -26.91
CA ASP A 235 7.99 -23.07 -26.70
C ASP A 235 7.89 -24.21 -27.72
N THR A 236 8.81 -24.21 -28.67
CA THR A 236 8.86 -25.16 -29.79
C THR A 236 9.85 -26.30 -29.55
N SER A 237 10.39 -26.44 -28.34
CA SER A 237 11.25 -27.58 -27.97
C SER A 237 10.57 -28.95 -28.10
N MET A 238 9.22 -28.97 -28.04
CA MET A 238 8.41 -30.17 -28.30
C MET A 238 8.33 -30.56 -29.77
N VAL A 239 8.73 -29.68 -30.70
CA VAL A 239 8.88 -30.00 -32.12
C VAL A 239 10.30 -30.54 -32.31
N ASP A 240 10.49 -31.82 -31.93
CA ASP A 240 11.81 -32.41 -31.72
C ASP A 240 12.33 -33.26 -32.90
N SER A 241 11.56 -33.34 -33.99
CA SER A 241 11.98 -33.97 -35.24
C SER A 241 11.78 -33.04 -36.43
N ASN A 242 12.43 -33.36 -37.56
CA ASN A 242 12.22 -32.70 -38.85
C ASN A 242 11.20 -33.41 -39.75
N ASN A 243 10.53 -34.44 -39.22
CA ASN A 243 9.50 -35.18 -39.95
C ASN A 243 8.10 -34.63 -39.60
N PHE A 244 7.09 -35.48 -39.71
CA PHE A 244 5.71 -35.12 -39.39
C PHE A 244 5.54 -34.94 -37.87
N GLU A 245 5.01 -33.79 -37.46
CA GLU A 245 4.81 -33.43 -36.05
C GLU A 245 3.42 -32.82 -35.84
N LEU A 246 2.76 -33.20 -34.73
CA LEU A 246 1.52 -32.57 -34.27
C LEU A 246 1.71 -32.17 -32.80
N ASN A 247 1.65 -30.87 -32.56
CA ASN A 247 1.95 -30.29 -31.25
C ASN A 247 0.86 -29.30 -30.82
N THR A 248 0.58 -29.25 -29.52
CA THR A 248 -0.46 -28.41 -28.92
C THR A 248 0.12 -27.53 -27.82
N TRP A 249 -0.22 -26.24 -27.85
CA TRP A 249 0.19 -25.23 -26.88
C TRP A 249 -1.00 -24.65 -26.12
N ASP A 250 -0.80 -24.33 -24.84
CA ASP A 250 -1.70 -23.46 -24.08
C ASP A 250 -1.45 -22.00 -24.49
N VAL A 251 -2.48 -21.40 -25.10
CA VAL A 251 -2.46 -20.01 -25.57
C VAL A 251 -3.43 -19.12 -24.81
N THR A 252 -3.97 -19.61 -23.68
CA THR A 252 -4.88 -18.87 -22.80
C THR A 252 -4.36 -17.47 -22.42
N PRO A 253 -3.09 -17.29 -22.02
CA PRO A 253 -2.57 -15.96 -21.64
C PRO A 253 -2.49 -14.97 -22.81
N SER A 254 -2.57 -15.47 -24.05
CA SER A 254 -2.31 -14.70 -25.27
C SER A 254 -3.55 -14.49 -26.14
N ILE A 255 -4.70 -15.06 -25.78
CA ILE A 255 -5.95 -14.96 -26.54
C ILE A 255 -6.47 -13.52 -26.55
N LYS A 256 -6.98 -13.07 -27.70
CA LYS A 256 -7.58 -11.74 -27.89
C LYS A 256 -9.04 -11.87 -28.26
N SER A 257 -9.83 -10.81 -28.05
CA SER A 257 -11.26 -10.80 -28.39
C SER A 257 -11.53 -10.83 -29.90
N GLU A 258 -10.55 -10.46 -30.72
CA GLU A 258 -10.58 -10.48 -32.18
C GLU A 258 -9.15 -10.53 -32.73
N ASP A 259 -9.02 -10.75 -34.05
CA ASP A 259 -7.75 -10.77 -34.79
C ASP A 259 -6.70 -11.75 -34.23
N ASN A 260 -7.16 -12.92 -33.77
CA ASN A 260 -6.27 -13.98 -33.32
C ASN A 260 -5.53 -14.59 -34.52
N TYR A 261 -4.22 -14.83 -34.39
CA TYR A 261 -3.42 -15.47 -35.44
C TYR A 261 -2.28 -16.30 -34.85
N ALA A 262 -1.89 -17.34 -35.60
CA ALA A 262 -0.63 -18.03 -35.42
C ALA A 262 0.33 -17.62 -36.54
N TRP A 263 1.55 -17.25 -36.17
CA TRP A 263 2.65 -17.00 -37.09
C TRP A 263 3.68 -18.11 -36.94
N TYR A 264 4.28 -18.51 -38.05
CA TYR A 264 5.30 -19.55 -38.06
C TYR A 264 6.38 -19.27 -39.12
N SER A 265 7.61 -19.72 -38.91
CA SER A 265 8.74 -19.54 -39.83
C SER A 265 9.55 -20.81 -39.99
N ARG A 266 10.32 -20.91 -41.06
CA ARG A 266 11.27 -22.02 -41.26
C ARG A 266 12.51 -21.96 -40.37
N GLY A 267 12.80 -20.81 -39.76
CA GLY A 267 14.03 -20.61 -38.99
C GLY A 267 15.28 -20.83 -39.85
N GLU A 268 16.18 -21.68 -39.36
CA GLU A 268 17.39 -22.09 -40.10
C GLU A 268 17.15 -23.26 -41.06
N ASP A 269 16.03 -24.00 -40.94
CA ASP A 269 15.72 -25.13 -41.80
C ASP A 269 15.44 -24.67 -43.24
N GLY A 270 15.85 -25.48 -44.22
CA GLY A 270 15.62 -25.21 -45.63
C GLY A 270 14.16 -25.36 -46.06
N TYR A 271 13.36 -26.20 -45.41
CA TYR A 271 12.00 -26.58 -45.80
C TYR A 271 11.11 -26.96 -44.60
N VAL A 272 10.20 -26.06 -44.22
CA VAL A 272 9.17 -26.32 -43.22
C VAL A 272 7.80 -26.31 -43.88
N SER A 273 6.85 -27.11 -43.40
CA SER A 273 5.49 -27.06 -43.93
C SER A 273 4.45 -27.21 -42.86
N VAL A 274 3.54 -26.24 -42.80
CA VAL A 274 2.41 -26.23 -41.86
C VAL A 274 1.14 -26.46 -42.65
N THR A 275 0.39 -27.50 -42.28
CA THR A 275 -0.79 -27.94 -43.04
C THR A 275 -2.10 -27.73 -42.30
N ASN A 276 -2.06 -27.64 -40.97
CA ASN A 276 -3.24 -27.37 -40.16
C ASN A 276 -2.88 -26.48 -38.97
N ALA A 277 -3.83 -25.63 -38.60
CA ALA A 277 -3.82 -24.88 -37.36
C ALA A 277 -5.21 -24.92 -36.73
N ILE A 278 -5.33 -25.47 -35.53
CA ILE A 278 -6.60 -25.70 -34.87
C ILE A 278 -6.60 -24.95 -33.54
N LEU A 279 -7.50 -23.98 -33.41
CA LEU A 279 -7.69 -23.22 -32.17
C LEU A 279 -8.97 -23.70 -31.48
N ILE A 280 -8.86 -24.09 -30.22
CA ILE A 280 -9.98 -24.50 -29.37
C ILE A 280 -10.02 -23.56 -28.17
N VAL A 281 -11.15 -22.90 -27.95
CA VAL A 281 -11.42 -22.04 -26.79
C VAL A 281 -12.56 -22.65 -26.00
N GLU A 282 -12.24 -23.23 -24.86
CA GLU A 282 -13.18 -23.85 -23.93
C GLU A 282 -13.58 -22.86 -22.85
N LYS A 283 -14.88 -22.69 -22.59
CA LYS A 283 -15.36 -21.90 -21.46
C LYS A 283 -15.31 -22.74 -20.18
N ARG A 284 -14.66 -22.22 -19.14
CA ARG A 284 -14.59 -22.87 -17.83
C ARG A 284 -15.99 -22.85 -17.20
N SER A 285 -16.47 -24.02 -16.79
CA SER A 285 -17.65 -24.12 -15.93
C SER A 285 -17.30 -23.60 -14.53
N GLY A 286 -18.09 -22.68 -13.96
CA GLY A 286 -17.88 -22.09 -12.62
C GLY A 286 -18.07 -23.05 -11.44
N LYS A 287 -17.63 -24.30 -11.57
CA LYS A 287 -17.69 -25.34 -10.55
C LYS A 287 -16.32 -25.70 -9.98
N ASP A 288 -15.25 -25.39 -10.72
CA ASP A 288 -13.84 -25.59 -10.36
C ASP A 288 -13.09 -24.26 -10.55
N THR A 289 -13.32 -23.32 -9.63
CA THR A 289 -12.62 -22.02 -9.60
C THR A 289 -12.33 -21.65 -8.15
N SER A 290 -11.23 -20.91 -7.92
CA SER A 290 -10.99 -20.23 -6.65
C SER A 290 -12.07 -19.18 -6.37
N ASP A 291 -12.19 -18.70 -5.13
CA ASP A 291 -13.10 -17.59 -4.76
C ASP A 291 -12.49 -16.85 -3.57
N LEU A 292 -11.82 -15.73 -3.82
CA LEU A 292 -11.05 -14.96 -2.84
C LEU A 292 -11.92 -13.93 -2.13
N LEU A 293 -12.43 -14.34 -0.97
CA LEU A 293 -13.32 -13.51 -0.17
C LEU A 293 -12.56 -12.82 0.98
N PRO A 294 -12.50 -11.48 1.04
CA PRO A 294 -12.12 -10.80 2.27
C PRO A 294 -13.22 -10.96 3.34
N THR A 295 -12.89 -11.58 4.47
CA THR A 295 -13.89 -11.92 5.51
C THR A 295 -13.81 -11.05 6.77
N ALA A 296 -12.69 -10.37 7.01
CA ALA A 296 -12.54 -9.51 8.18
C ALA A 296 -11.61 -8.32 7.96
N ILE A 297 -11.95 -7.18 8.59
CA ILE A 297 -11.08 -6.02 8.77
C ILE A 297 -11.01 -5.74 10.28
N LYS A 298 -9.85 -5.90 10.89
CA LYS A 298 -9.67 -5.86 12.35
C LYS A 298 -8.67 -4.76 12.70
N PRO A 299 -9.12 -3.49 12.89
CA PRO A 299 -8.25 -2.39 13.26
C PRO A 299 -8.01 -2.33 14.78
N TYR A 300 -6.77 -2.08 15.22
CA TYR A 300 -6.39 -2.00 16.65
C TYR A 300 -5.12 -1.16 16.85
N HIS A 301 -4.92 -0.64 18.08
CA HIS A 301 -3.66 0.01 18.47
C HIS A 301 -2.64 -1.00 19.04
N TYR A 302 -3.00 -1.76 20.09
CA TYR A 302 -2.07 -2.68 20.76
C TYR A 302 -2.17 -4.12 20.25
N ALA A 303 -3.34 -4.75 20.36
CA ALA A 303 -3.54 -6.13 19.92
C ALA A 303 -5.01 -6.40 19.57
N TRP A 304 -5.29 -7.51 18.89
CA TRP A 304 -6.66 -8.00 18.70
C TRP A 304 -6.94 -9.19 19.63
N GLU A 305 -8.05 -9.15 20.38
CA GLU A 305 -8.47 -10.24 21.27
C GLU A 305 -9.43 -11.19 20.53
N GLU A 306 -8.89 -12.25 19.93
CA GLU A 306 -9.63 -13.17 19.04
C GLU A 306 -10.85 -13.83 19.69
N ASN A 307 -10.76 -14.23 20.96
CA ASN A 307 -11.86 -14.85 21.70
C ASN A 307 -13.04 -13.91 21.96
N LYS A 308 -12.82 -12.59 22.00
CA LYS A 308 -13.88 -11.59 22.16
C LYS A 308 -14.24 -10.89 20.86
N ASN A 309 -13.41 -11.05 19.83
CA ASN A 309 -13.47 -10.32 18.57
C ASN A 309 -13.51 -8.81 18.77
N LEU A 310 -12.63 -8.30 19.64
CA LEU A 310 -12.53 -6.88 19.98
C LEU A 310 -11.06 -6.42 20.02
N PRO A 311 -10.77 -5.15 19.70
CA PRO A 311 -9.44 -4.62 19.83
C PRO A 311 -9.07 -4.38 21.29
N ARG A 312 -7.84 -4.73 21.67
CA ARG A 312 -7.15 -4.13 22.82
C ARG A 312 -6.56 -2.81 22.35
N GLY A 313 -7.28 -1.73 22.61
CA GLY A 313 -6.95 -0.38 22.16
C GLY A 313 -7.60 -0.11 20.81
N GLU A 314 -8.58 0.78 20.81
CA GLU A 314 -9.13 1.33 19.57
C GLU A 314 -8.04 2.10 18.82
N PRO A 315 -8.14 2.24 17.49
CA PRO A 315 -7.21 3.08 16.75
C PRO A 315 -7.27 4.56 17.20
N TRP A 316 -6.10 5.13 17.44
CA TRP A 316 -5.92 6.51 17.92
C TRP A 316 -5.36 7.42 16.82
N PHE A 317 -5.73 8.70 16.87
CA PHE A 317 -5.09 9.69 16.00
C PHE A 317 -3.60 9.85 16.32
N ASN A 318 -2.81 10.18 15.30
CA ASN A 318 -1.39 10.53 15.36
C ASN A 318 -0.44 9.42 15.85
N LEU A 319 -0.96 8.29 16.32
CA LEU A 319 -0.23 7.07 16.66
C LEU A 319 -0.25 6.05 15.50
N THR A 320 0.73 5.16 15.49
CA THR A 320 0.76 4.03 14.55
C THR A 320 -0.16 2.93 15.06
N ASN A 321 -1.24 2.70 14.33
CA ASN A 321 -2.19 1.61 14.57
C ASN A 321 -1.96 0.52 13.53
N TYR A 322 -2.70 -0.58 13.68
CA TYR A 322 -2.62 -1.73 12.79
C TYR A 322 -4.01 -2.15 12.31
N VAL A 323 -4.06 -2.74 11.12
CA VAL A 323 -5.27 -3.37 10.57
C VAL A 323 -4.90 -4.77 10.10
N ASN A 324 -5.50 -5.78 10.73
CA ASN A 324 -5.42 -7.15 10.23
C ASN A 324 -6.57 -7.39 9.25
N VAL A 325 -6.27 -7.92 8.08
CA VAL A 325 -7.22 -8.28 7.03
C VAL A 325 -7.18 -9.79 6.86
N THR A 326 -8.32 -10.44 6.92
CA THR A 326 -8.45 -11.88 6.65
C THR A 326 -9.02 -12.09 5.25
N VAL A 327 -8.35 -12.92 4.45
CA VAL A 327 -8.82 -13.36 3.12
C VAL A 327 -8.92 -14.88 3.13
N GLU A 328 -10.04 -15.40 2.65
CA GLU A 328 -10.31 -16.84 2.52
C GLU A 328 -10.46 -17.20 1.05
N ASN A 329 -10.00 -18.40 0.67
CA ASN A 329 -10.38 -18.98 -0.61
C ASN A 329 -11.55 -19.94 -0.36
N GLN A 330 -12.77 -19.53 -0.69
CA GLN A 330 -13.99 -20.32 -0.52
C GLN A 330 -14.33 -21.15 -1.76
N GLY A 331 -13.51 -21.06 -2.80
CA GLY A 331 -13.62 -21.84 -4.03
C GLY A 331 -13.14 -23.28 -3.85
N SER A 332 -13.33 -24.05 -4.91
CA SER A 332 -12.93 -25.46 -4.98
C SER A 332 -11.49 -25.67 -5.47
N ASP A 333 -10.88 -24.65 -6.07
CA ASP A 333 -9.51 -24.67 -6.61
C ASP A 333 -8.55 -23.75 -5.85
N ASP A 334 -7.26 -24.07 -5.91
CA ASP A 334 -6.20 -23.25 -5.36
C ASP A 334 -6.05 -21.94 -6.15
N ALA A 335 -6.00 -20.81 -5.43
CA ALA A 335 -5.69 -19.52 -6.03
C ALA A 335 -4.18 -19.35 -6.19
N GLY A 336 -3.77 -18.86 -7.36
CA GLY A 336 -2.40 -18.44 -7.63
C GLY A 336 -2.03 -17.13 -6.93
N ARG A 337 -1.00 -16.44 -7.42
CA ARG A 337 -0.55 -15.17 -6.85
C ARG A 337 -1.58 -14.06 -7.06
N PHE A 338 -1.95 -13.35 -6.00
CA PHE A 338 -2.83 -12.18 -6.04
C PHE A 338 -2.39 -11.04 -5.11
N MET A 339 -3.01 -9.87 -5.24
CA MET A 339 -2.72 -8.67 -4.45
C MET A 339 -3.90 -8.29 -3.55
N VAL A 340 -3.62 -7.73 -2.39
CA VAL A 340 -4.62 -7.22 -1.45
C VAL A 340 -4.31 -5.77 -1.14
N ASN A 341 -5.23 -4.87 -1.48
CA ASN A 341 -5.12 -3.44 -1.24
C ASN A 341 -6.02 -3.03 -0.06
N LEU A 342 -5.48 -2.31 0.91
CA LEU A 342 -6.25 -1.71 2.00
C LEU A 342 -6.30 -0.20 1.83
N TYR A 343 -7.50 0.38 1.90
CA TYR A 343 -7.76 1.81 1.82
C TYR A 343 -8.41 2.32 3.11
N ALA A 344 -8.11 3.57 3.47
CA ALA A 344 -8.89 4.34 4.42
C ALA A 344 -9.58 5.49 3.66
N ASP A 345 -10.91 5.46 3.62
CA ASP A 345 -11.71 6.22 2.66
C ASP A 345 -11.20 5.93 1.23
N ASP A 346 -10.71 6.94 0.53
CA ASP A 346 -10.16 6.83 -0.82
C ASP A 346 -8.62 6.75 -0.85
N THR A 347 -7.95 6.76 0.31
CA THR A 347 -6.48 6.75 0.41
C THR A 347 -5.95 5.32 0.57
N LEU A 348 -5.07 4.88 -0.33
CA LEU A 348 -4.38 3.59 -0.21
C LEU A 348 -3.42 3.61 0.98
N LEU A 349 -3.65 2.72 1.96
CA LEU A 349 -2.75 2.52 3.09
C LEU A 349 -1.59 1.61 2.73
N GLY A 350 -1.86 0.59 1.92
CA GLY A 350 -0.82 -0.31 1.44
C GLY A 350 -1.35 -1.48 0.62
N THR A 351 -0.39 -2.20 0.06
CA THR A 351 -0.63 -3.38 -0.77
C THR A 351 0.22 -4.53 -0.26
N LYS A 352 -0.37 -5.72 -0.19
CA LYS A 352 0.32 -6.97 0.13
C LYS A 352 0.13 -7.96 -1.01
N THR A 353 1.13 -8.78 -1.26
CA THR A 353 1.06 -9.88 -2.23
C THR A 353 0.91 -11.19 -1.48
N VAL A 354 0.01 -12.05 -1.96
CA VAL A 354 -0.15 -13.43 -1.52
C VAL A 354 0.30 -14.30 -2.69
N GLU A 355 1.29 -15.18 -2.48
CA GLU A 355 1.86 -15.99 -3.58
C GLU A 355 0.95 -17.14 -4.02
N GLY A 356 0.01 -17.54 -3.16
CA GLY A 356 -1.04 -18.52 -3.44
C GLY A 356 -1.87 -18.83 -2.20
N LEU A 357 -3.11 -19.27 -2.39
CA LEU A 357 -4.03 -19.62 -1.30
C LEU A 357 -4.86 -20.86 -1.68
N ARG A 358 -4.68 -21.97 -0.95
CA ARG A 358 -5.36 -23.23 -1.29
C ARG A 358 -6.86 -23.15 -1.10
N ALA A 359 -7.60 -24.01 -1.79
CA ALA A 359 -9.04 -24.17 -1.59
C ALA A 359 -9.35 -24.44 -0.11
N GLY A 360 -10.24 -23.64 0.48
CA GLY A 360 -10.64 -23.71 1.89
C GLY A 360 -9.64 -23.13 2.90
N ASP A 361 -8.46 -22.69 2.47
CA ASP A 361 -7.48 -22.03 3.34
C ASP A 361 -7.79 -20.53 3.51
N ARG A 362 -7.15 -19.93 4.52
CA ARG A 362 -7.20 -18.48 4.77
C ARG A 362 -5.83 -17.91 5.09
N THR A 363 -5.68 -16.61 4.87
CA THR A 363 -4.49 -15.84 5.24
C THR A 363 -4.86 -14.55 5.96
N ASP A 364 -4.02 -14.17 6.94
CA ASP A 364 -4.14 -12.92 7.67
C ASP A 364 -3.00 -11.97 7.29
N LEU A 365 -3.34 -10.75 6.89
CA LEU A 365 -2.42 -9.73 6.43
C LEU A 365 -2.44 -8.53 7.36
N LYS A 366 -1.27 -8.13 7.86
CA LYS A 366 -1.12 -6.96 8.75
C LYS A 366 -0.68 -5.72 7.98
N PHE A 367 -1.42 -4.62 8.17
CA PHE A 367 -1.13 -3.30 7.63
C PHE A 367 -0.89 -2.30 8.76
N GLU A 368 -0.04 -1.30 8.51
CA GLU A 368 0.14 -0.15 9.40
C GLU A 368 -0.80 0.99 8.99
N TRP A 369 -1.36 1.70 9.98
CA TRP A 369 -2.30 2.79 9.75
C TRP A 369 -2.11 3.93 10.74
N ARG A 370 -1.79 5.12 10.23
CA ARG A 370 -1.57 6.33 11.03
C ARG A 370 -2.56 7.43 10.66
N PRO A 371 -3.80 7.43 11.16
CA PRO A 371 -4.77 8.49 10.90
C PRO A 371 -4.34 9.79 11.57
N MET A 372 -4.41 10.90 10.84
CA MET A 372 -4.05 12.23 11.38
C MET A 372 -5.26 12.93 11.98
N GLY A 373 -5.11 13.43 13.21
CA GLY A 373 -6.12 14.17 13.94
C GLY A 373 -5.61 15.54 14.40
N ARG A 374 -6.52 16.34 14.94
CA ARG A 374 -6.19 17.58 15.64
C ARG A 374 -6.62 17.46 17.09
N ASP A 375 -5.82 18.05 17.96
CA ASP A 375 -6.14 18.20 19.37
C ASP A 375 -7.53 18.86 19.53
N PRO A 376 -8.46 18.21 20.27
CA PRO A 376 -9.80 18.74 20.49
C PRO A 376 -9.86 19.85 21.56
N LEU A 377 -8.79 20.06 22.34
CA LEU A 377 -8.75 21.00 23.46
C LEU A 377 -8.23 22.37 23.02
N SER A 378 -8.81 23.41 23.60
CA SER A 378 -8.24 24.77 23.58
C SER A 378 -8.81 25.57 24.76
N TRP A 379 -8.13 26.62 25.18
CA TRP A 379 -8.63 27.48 26.27
C TRP A 379 -8.23 28.94 26.13
N LYS A 380 -8.92 29.78 26.90
CA LYS A 380 -8.59 31.19 27.09
C LYS A 380 -8.52 31.52 28.57
N ASP A 381 -7.39 32.07 29.00
CA ASP A 381 -7.20 32.52 30.38
C ASP A 381 -8.07 33.74 30.73
N THR A 382 -8.64 33.71 31.93
CA THR A 382 -9.24 34.85 32.61
C THR A 382 -8.55 35.06 33.96
N ALA A 383 -8.84 36.17 34.65
CA ALA A 383 -8.19 36.49 35.92
C ALA A 383 -8.37 35.40 37.01
N GLU A 384 -9.42 34.58 36.92
CA GLU A 384 -9.79 33.58 37.92
C GLU A 384 -9.72 32.12 37.41
N GLY A 385 -9.46 31.88 36.11
CA GLY A 385 -9.43 30.52 35.56
C GLY A 385 -9.45 30.45 34.04
N ALA A 386 -9.22 29.26 33.51
CA ALA A 386 -9.27 28.96 32.09
C ALA A 386 -10.71 28.69 31.62
N ARG A 387 -11.10 29.27 30.49
CA ARG A 387 -12.32 28.89 29.78
C ARG A 387 -11.99 27.85 28.71
N ILE A 388 -12.20 26.58 29.03
CA ILE A 388 -12.01 25.45 28.11
C ILE A 388 -13.07 25.49 26.99
N THR A 389 -12.61 25.26 25.77
CA THR A 389 -13.39 24.95 24.58
C THR A 389 -12.98 23.58 24.07
N TYR A 390 -13.96 22.67 23.97
CA TYR A 390 -13.76 21.33 23.41
C TYR A 390 -14.43 21.24 22.05
N THR A 391 -13.70 20.74 21.06
CA THR A 391 -14.22 20.48 19.71
C THR A 391 -14.06 19.00 19.41
N ASP A 392 -15.16 18.28 19.16
CA ASP A 392 -15.09 16.88 18.72
C ASP A 392 -14.36 16.81 17.37
N THR A 393 -13.15 16.26 17.37
CA THR A 393 -12.30 16.05 16.18
C THR A 393 -12.34 14.61 15.69
N SER A 394 -13.22 13.76 16.25
CA SER A 394 -13.36 12.38 15.85
C SER A 394 -13.75 12.23 14.39
N LYS A 395 -13.25 11.18 13.74
CA LYS A 395 -13.56 10.86 12.35
C LYS A 395 -13.88 9.38 12.21
N THR A 396 -14.95 9.09 11.46
CA THR A 396 -15.25 7.73 11.03
C THR A 396 -14.67 7.51 9.64
N TYR A 397 -13.69 6.62 9.54
CA TYR A 397 -13.10 6.17 8.28
C TYR A 397 -13.86 4.97 7.72
N LYS A 398 -13.90 4.85 6.39
CA LYS A 398 -14.28 3.61 5.70
C LYS A 398 -13.00 2.84 5.39
N LEU A 399 -12.68 1.82 6.18
CA LEU A 399 -11.62 0.87 5.84
C LEU A 399 -12.18 -0.07 4.77
N ARG A 400 -11.57 -0.07 3.60
CA ARG A 400 -12.01 -0.85 2.43
C ARG A 400 -10.86 -1.71 1.96
N VAL A 401 -11.06 -3.03 1.95
CA VAL A 401 -10.12 -3.97 1.35
C VAL A 401 -10.64 -4.38 -0.02
N VAL A 402 -9.74 -4.44 -1.01
CA VAL A 402 -9.99 -5.04 -2.32
C VAL A 402 -8.96 -6.14 -2.52
N VAL A 403 -9.46 -7.35 -2.74
CA VAL A 403 -8.67 -8.52 -3.08
C VAL A 403 -8.65 -8.66 -4.60
N ASP A 404 -7.49 -9.02 -5.14
CA ASP A 404 -7.22 -9.12 -6.58
C ASP A 404 -7.83 -7.99 -7.43
N PRO A 405 -7.43 -6.72 -7.20
CA PRO A 405 -8.00 -5.59 -7.93
C PRO A 405 -7.71 -5.59 -9.45
N SER A 406 -6.91 -6.55 -9.93
CA SER A 406 -6.59 -6.74 -11.35
C SER A 406 -7.45 -7.79 -12.03
N ASP A 407 -8.31 -8.50 -11.29
CA ASP A 407 -9.06 -9.67 -11.73
C ASP A 407 -8.11 -10.68 -12.44
N ALA A 408 -6.94 -10.92 -11.85
CA ALA A 408 -5.87 -11.74 -12.42
C ALA A 408 -6.03 -13.24 -12.08
N VAL A 409 -6.63 -13.55 -10.94
CA VAL A 409 -7.11 -14.86 -10.55
C VAL A 409 -8.55 -14.98 -11.04
N LEU A 410 -8.88 -16.09 -11.71
CA LEU A 410 -10.26 -16.35 -12.08
C LEU A 410 -11.03 -16.84 -10.86
N GLU A 411 -12.12 -16.14 -10.54
CA GLU A 411 -12.89 -16.43 -9.34
C GLU A 411 -14.32 -16.89 -9.64
N ALA A 412 -14.94 -17.56 -8.67
CA ALA A 412 -16.33 -17.95 -8.75
C ALA A 412 -17.26 -16.72 -8.72
N ASP A 413 -16.92 -15.68 -7.94
CA ASP A 413 -17.65 -14.41 -7.89
C ASP A 413 -16.73 -13.18 -7.72
N GLU A 414 -16.31 -12.61 -8.86
CA GLU A 414 -15.51 -11.37 -8.96
C GLU A 414 -16.13 -10.11 -8.30
N LYS A 415 -17.36 -10.21 -7.75
CA LYS A 415 -18.03 -9.09 -7.07
C LYS A 415 -17.91 -9.16 -5.56
N ASN A 416 -17.42 -10.27 -5.01
CA ASN A 416 -17.32 -10.47 -3.56
C ASN A 416 -15.94 -10.07 -2.98
N ASN A 417 -14.99 -9.71 -3.85
CA ASN A 417 -13.61 -9.33 -3.55
C ASN A 417 -13.42 -8.03 -2.74
N GLU A 418 -14.50 -7.35 -2.37
CA GLU A 418 -14.46 -6.10 -1.61
C GLU A 418 -15.21 -6.22 -0.28
N LEU A 419 -14.55 -5.82 0.81
CA LEU A 419 -15.17 -5.66 2.12
C LEU A 419 -14.92 -4.25 2.66
N ILE A 420 -15.97 -3.64 3.24
CA ILE A 420 -15.91 -2.32 3.86
C ILE A 420 -16.30 -2.41 5.34
N GLN A 421 -15.48 -1.82 6.20
CA GLN A 421 -15.75 -1.63 7.62
C GLN A 421 -15.63 -0.16 8.01
N LYS A 422 -16.57 0.34 8.82
CA LYS A 422 -16.46 1.68 9.40
C LYS A 422 -15.65 1.62 10.69
N GLN A 423 -14.68 2.51 10.84
CA GLN A 423 -13.90 2.66 12.06
C GLN A 423 -13.92 4.11 12.55
N LYS A 424 -14.42 4.35 13.76
CA LYS A 424 -14.31 5.65 14.42
C LYS A 424 -12.92 5.75 15.06
N VAL A 425 -12.23 6.84 14.78
CA VAL A 425 -10.94 7.20 15.40
C VAL A 425 -11.17 8.44 16.23
N VAL A 426 -10.66 8.44 17.46
CA VAL A 426 -10.74 9.55 18.40
C VAL A 426 -9.34 9.95 18.87
N TRP A 427 -9.26 11.12 19.47
CA TRP A 427 -8.05 11.61 20.12
C TRP A 427 -7.90 10.96 21.51
N ASN A 428 -6.69 10.48 21.82
CA ASN A 428 -6.37 9.95 23.14
C ASN A 428 -5.42 10.91 23.85
N GLY A 429 -5.94 11.73 24.77
CA GLY A 429 -5.15 12.73 25.50
C GLY A 429 -4.28 12.17 26.62
N TYR A 430 -4.14 10.84 26.74
CA TYR A 430 -3.10 10.24 27.57
C TYR A 430 -1.78 10.03 26.82
N MET A 431 -1.70 10.47 25.56
CA MET A 431 -0.56 10.29 24.67
C MET A 431 0.53 11.36 24.81
N ALA A 432 0.49 12.17 25.86
CA ALA A 432 1.42 13.28 26.07
C ALA A 432 1.31 14.42 25.04
N ASP A 433 0.10 14.91 24.79
CA ASP A 433 -0.19 15.87 23.74
C ASP A 433 -0.01 17.34 24.12
N GLU A 434 0.24 17.65 25.39
CA GLU A 434 0.41 19.01 25.92
C GLU A 434 1.79 19.24 26.58
N PRO A 435 2.91 19.15 25.82
CA PRO A 435 4.26 19.12 26.38
C PRO A 435 4.63 20.39 27.15
N LEU A 436 5.52 20.23 28.14
CA LEU A 436 5.98 21.31 29.00
C LEU A 436 6.79 22.35 28.20
N THR A 437 6.39 23.61 28.33
CA THR A 437 6.99 24.74 27.62
C THR A 437 7.84 25.60 28.56
N ASN A 438 8.88 26.25 28.01
CA ASN A 438 9.71 27.15 28.81
C ASN A 438 8.92 28.40 29.23
N TYR A 439 8.87 28.64 30.53
CA TYR A 439 8.36 29.88 31.12
C TYR A 439 9.47 30.93 31.23
N LEU A 440 10.62 30.52 31.77
CA LEU A 440 11.74 31.41 32.03
C LEU A 440 13.08 30.69 31.89
N HIS A 441 14.08 31.45 31.42
CA HIS A 441 15.49 31.10 31.47
C HIS A 441 16.24 32.31 32.03
N GLY A 442 17.09 32.10 33.05
CA GLY A 442 17.79 33.17 33.73
C GLY A 442 19.07 32.72 34.42
N SER A 443 19.73 33.66 35.11
CA SER A 443 20.91 33.38 35.94
C SER A 443 20.84 34.11 37.27
N VAL A 444 21.41 33.52 38.31
CA VAL A 444 21.40 34.05 39.68
C VAL A 444 22.63 33.57 40.45
N ASN A 445 23.17 34.40 41.34
CA ASN A 445 24.03 33.92 42.43
C ASN A 445 23.12 33.42 43.55
N GLY A 446 22.78 32.14 43.56
CA GLY A 446 21.71 31.62 44.42
C GLY A 446 21.07 30.36 43.84
N GLY A 447 19.83 30.07 44.19
CA GLY A 447 19.20 28.80 43.83
C GLY A 447 17.68 28.82 43.83
N LEU A 448 17.10 27.63 43.77
CA LEU A 448 15.65 27.39 43.70
C LEU A 448 15.18 26.67 44.96
N LEU A 449 14.07 27.12 45.53
CA LEU A 449 13.33 26.47 46.60
C LEU A 449 11.91 26.19 46.12
N TYR A 450 11.53 24.91 46.03
CA TYR A 450 10.18 24.46 45.74
C TYR A 450 9.60 23.79 46.99
N THR A 451 8.43 24.23 47.48
CA THR A 451 7.80 23.63 48.65
C THR A 451 6.28 23.62 48.58
N THR A 452 5.65 22.51 49.00
CA THR A 452 4.19 22.44 49.20
C THR A 452 3.72 22.96 50.55
N GLY A 453 4.64 23.32 51.45
CA GLY A 453 4.29 23.68 52.83
C GLY A 453 3.49 22.55 53.49
N ASN A 454 2.36 22.88 54.12
CA ASN A 454 1.46 21.88 54.70
C ASN A 454 0.35 21.38 53.75
N ALA A 455 0.47 21.63 52.44
CA ALA A 455 -0.56 21.26 51.48
C ALA A 455 -0.62 19.74 51.22
N TYR A 456 -1.84 19.26 51.05
CA TYR A 456 -2.22 17.87 50.76
C TYR A 456 -3.38 17.86 49.73
N TYR A 457 -3.71 16.69 49.20
CA TYR A 457 -4.78 16.54 48.23
C TYR A 457 -6.15 16.96 48.80
N ARG A 458 -6.90 17.76 48.04
CA ARG A 458 -8.16 18.34 48.53
C ARG A 458 -9.20 18.56 47.45
N LEU A 459 -10.42 18.06 47.70
CA LEU A 459 -11.61 18.40 46.92
C LEU A 459 -12.17 19.79 47.31
N LEU A 460 -12.55 20.59 46.32
CA LEU A 460 -13.13 21.92 46.45
C LEU A 460 -14.38 22.10 45.57
N GLY A 461 -15.42 22.76 46.12
CA GLY A 461 -16.64 23.09 45.40
C GLY A 461 -17.88 22.32 45.87
N SER A 462 -18.83 22.11 44.96
CA SER A 462 -20.02 21.29 45.22
C SER A 462 -19.59 19.88 45.63
N GLY A 463 -20.20 19.28 46.66
CA GLY A 463 -19.79 17.96 47.16
C GLY A 463 -18.54 17.93 48.05
N ALA A 464 -17.74 19.00 48.10
CA ALA A 464 -16.63 19.12 49.04
C ALA A 464 -17.09 19.47 50.46
N LYS A 465 -16.32 19.07 51.48
CA LYS A 465 -16.54 19.49 52.88
C LYS A 465 -16.38 21.02 53.08
N SER A 466 -15.67 21.69 52.18
CA SER A 466 -15.41 23.15 52.21
C SER A 466 -15.17 23.67 50.79
N SER A 467 -15.57 24.91 50.51
CA SER A 467 -15.24 25.63 49.27
C SER A 467 -13.93 26.43 49.37
N VAL A 468 -13.25 26.32 50.51
CA VAL A 468 -12.03 27.05 50.86
C VAL A 468 -10.96 26.08 51.35
N TYR A 469 -9.71 26.33 50.97
CA TYR A 469 -8.53 25.64 51.47
C TYR A 469 -7.52 26.65 52.00
N ASN A 470 -7.17 26.56 53.29
CA ASN A 470 -6.13 27.39 53.89
C ASN A 470 -4.85 26.56 54.04
N LEU A 471 -3.74 27.15 53.64
CA LEU A 471 -2.41 26.55 53.57
C LEU A 471 -1.42 27.46 54.26
N GLU A 472 -0.36 26.87 54.82
CA GLU A 472 0.75 27.57 55.43
C GLU A 472 2.07 27.09 54.82
N TYR A 473 2.92 28.07 54.51
CA TYR A 473 4.24 27.85 53.93
C TYR A 473 5.27 28.53 54.80
N GLU A 474 6.14 27.75 55.43
CA GLU A 474 7.32 28.28 56.10
C GLU A 474 8.45 28.42 55.07
N LEU A 475 8.75 29.66 54.67
CA LEU A 475 9.73 29.94 53.62
C LEU A 475 11.05 30.38 54.25
N ALA A 476 12.00 29.45 54.33
CA ALA A 476 13.38 29.73 54.72
C ALA A 476 14.19 30.22 53.51
N ILE A 477 13.93 31.44 53.04
CA ILE A 477 14.59 32.03 51.86
C ILE A 477 16.05 32.42 52.23
N PRO A 478 17.10 31.80 51.62
CA PRO A 478 18.49 32.06 52.02
C PRO A 478 19.05 33.45 51.65
N GLY A 479 18.27 34.26 50.92
CA GLY A 479 18.70 35.57 50.42
C GLY A 479 17.50 36.41 50.00
N SER A 480 17.66 37.21 48.95
CA SER A 480 16.57 38.03 48.40
C SER A 480 15.78 37.27 47.33
N THR A 481 14.46 37.43 47.29
CA THR A 481 13.63 36.84 46.23
C THR A 481 13.89 37.54 44.89
N LYS A 482 14.14 36.76 43.84
CA LYS A 482 14.15 37.22 42.43
C LYS A 482 12.87 36.89 41.70
N LEU A 483 12.29 35.74 42.01
CA LEU A 483 11.04 35.26 41.45
C LEU A 483 10.35 34.43 42.51
N ALA A 484 9.05 34.62 42.67
CA ALA A 484 8.21 33.70 43.42
C ALA A 484 6.95 33.37 42.63
N ARG A 485 6.56 32.11 42.59
CA ARG A 485 5.40 31.60 41.85
C ARG A 485 4.66 30.59 42.71
N VAL A 486 3.33 30.54 42.61
CA VAL A 486 2.54 29.43 43.15
C VAL A 486 1.96 28.59 42.02
N TYR A 487 2.03 27.28 42.22
CA TYR A 487 1.60 26.22 41.34
C TYR A 487 0.41 25.51 41.97
N ILE A 488 -0.73 25.50 41.28
CA ILE A 488 -1.96 24.86 41.75
C ILE A 488 -2.36 23.79 40.73
N PRO A 489 -1.87 22.55 40.89
CA PRO A 489 -2.30 21.44 40.06
C PRO A 489 -3.73 21.02 40.44
N TYR A 490 -4.55 20.70 39.45
CA TYR A 490 -5.93 20.28 39.64
C TYR A 490 -6.32 19.10 38.75
N THR A 491 -7.35 18.38 39.18
CA THR A 491 -7.97 17.25 38.49
C THR A 491 -9.45 17.18 38.84
N TRP A 492 -10.18 16.19 38.31
CA TRP A 492 -11.58 15.92 38.62
C TRP A 492 -12.47 17.17 38.46
N ALA A 493 -12.12 18.05 37.52
CA ALA A 493 -12.85 19.29 37.30
C ALA A 493 -14.18 18.98 36.57
N LYS A 494 -15.28 19.12 37.32
CA LYS A 494 -16.64 18.76 36.90
C LYS A 494 -17.49 20.00 36.63
N PRO A 495 -18.38 19.99 35.62
CA PRO A 495 -18.65 18.88 34.68
C PRO A 495 -17.57 18.75 33.59
N GLU A 496 -17.74 17.79 32.68
CA GLU A 496 -16.82 17.55 31.56
C GLU A 496 -16.45 18.85 30.81
N TYR A 497 -15.19 18.92 30.36
CA TYR A 497 -14.67 20.06 29.58
C TYR A 497 -14.80 21.42 30.28
N LYS A 498 -14.57 21.44 31.61
CA LYS A 498 -14.53 22.66 32.41
C LYS A 498 -13.31 22.69 33.31
N ALA A 499 -12.62 23.82 33.32
CA ALA A 499 -11.55 24.09 34.26
C ALA A 499 -12.07 24.84 35.51
N PRO A 500 -11.35 24.78 36.64
CA PRO A 500 -11.70 25.49 37.87
C PRO A 500 -11.72 27.02 37.75
N LYS A 501 -12.49 27.65 38.64
CA LYS A 501 -12.42 29.10 38.90
C LYS A 501 -11.83 29.31 40.29
N ILE A 502 -10.55 29.62 40.40
CA ILE A 502 -9.79 29.63 41.65
C ILE A 502 -9.39 31.05 42.04
N GLY A 503 -9.84 31.48 43.22
CA GLY A 503 -9.38 32.70 43.87
C GLY A 503 -8.24 32.39 44.83
N VAL A 504 -7.15 33.17 44.74
CA VAL A 504 -5.95 33.01 45.56
C VAL A 504 -5.71 34.29 46.37
N THR A 505 -5.65 34.15 47.69
CA THR A 505 -5.28 35.24 48.61
C THR A 505 -4.09 34.82 49.44
N LEU A 506 -3.00 35.60 49.38
CA LEU A 506 -1.80 35.42 50.19
C LEU A 506 -1.87 36.31 51.43
N THR A 507 -1.35 35.82 52.56
CA THR A 507 -1.09 36.56 53.80
C THR A 507 0.40 36.51 54.09
N THR A 508 1.05 37.67 54.19
CA THR A 508 2.49 37.79 54.48
C THR A 508 2.80 37.52 55.96
N PRO A 509 4.08 37.31 56.35
CA PRO A 509 4.49 37.18 57.75
C PRO A 509 4.06 38.37 58.62
N SER A 510 4.04 39.57 58.03
CA SER A 510 3.53 40.81 58.65
C SER A 510 2.00 40.89 58.77
N GLY A 511 1.26 39.87 58.32
CA GLY A 511 -0.20 39.81 58.38
C GLY A 511 -0.93 40.57 57.26
N LYS A 512 -0.22 41.10 56.25
CA LYS A 512 -0.83 41.81 55.12
C LYS A 512 -1.39 40.81 54.12
N THR A 513 -2.63 41.04 53.68
CA THR A 513 -3.29 40.17 52.69
C THR A 513 -3.27 40.79 51.29
N ARG A 514 -3.12 39.94 50.26
CA ARG A 514 -3.18 40.33 48.84
C ARG A 514 -3.83 39.23 48.00
N THR A 515 -4.81 39.60 47.19
CA THR A 515 -5.36 38.71 46.15
C THR A 515 -4.47 38.77 44.92
N VAL A 516 -4.21 37.62 44.32
CA VAL A 516 -3.44 37.50 43.07
C VAL A 516 -4.31 36.91 41.97
N ALA A 517 -4.13 37.41 40.75
CA ALA A 517 -4.83 36.93 39.57
C ALA A 517 -4.03 35.81 38.90
N LEU A 518 -4.73 34.90 38.22
CA LEU A 518 -4.11 33.87 37.39
C LEU A 518 -3.20 34.55 36.36
N GLU A 519 -1.96 34.08 36.28
CA GLU A 519 -1.01 34.56 35.27
C GLU A 519 -1.12 33.72 34.00
N LYS A 520 -1.14 32.39 34.18
CA LYS A 520 -1.22 31.44 33.07
C LYS A 520 -1.81 30.11 33.52
N SER A 521 -2.60 29.48 32.66
CA SER A 521 -3.04 28.09 32.84
C SER A 521 -2.48 27.15 31.78
N TYR A 522 -2.30 25.91 32.19
CA TYR A 522 -2.06 24.74 31.34
C TYR A 522 -3.17 23.75 31.66
N ASN A 523 -3.84 23.19 30.65
CA ASN A 523 -5.00 22.33 30.86
C ASN A 523 -4.92 21.17 29.88
N ASP A 524 -5.44 20.03 30.31
CA ASP A 524 -5.44 18.81 29.54
C ASP A 524 -6.68 17.96 29.88
N ILE A 525 -7.03 17.02 28.99
CA ILE A 525 -8.18 16.12 29.09
C ILE A 525 -7.87 14.77 28.48
N LYS A 526 -8.45 13.71 29.06
CA LYS A 526 -8.35 12.34 28.51
C LYS A 526 -8.74 12.22 27.03
N GLY A 527 -9.65 13.03 26.53
CA GLY A 527 -10.23 12.89 25.18
C GLY A 527 -11.54 12.09 25.14
N ASP A 528 -11.93 11.62 23.96
CA ASP A 528 -13.31 11.15 23.67
C ASP A 528 -13.49 9.61 23.75
N PHE A 529 -12.91 9.00 24.79
CA PHE A 529 -13.07 7.57 25.07
C PHE A 529 -13.24 7.26 26.56
N GLY A 530 -13.94 6.17 26.85
CA GLY A 530 -14.29 5.78 28.21
C GLY A 530 -15.23 6.78 28.91
N ALA A 531 -15.28 6.70 30.24
CA ALA A 531 -16.04 7.61 31.08
C ALA A 531 -15.13 8.71 31.67
N PHE A 532 -15.76 9.78 32.19
CA PHE A 532 -15.13 10.84 32.98
C PHE A 532 -14.15 11.74 32.21
N ARG A 533 -14.69 12.59 31.32
CA ARG A 533 -13.89 13.53 30.49
C ARG A 533 -13.69 14.86 31.21
N TYR A 534 -13.13 14.76 32.41
CA TYR A 534 -12.86 15.90 33.29
C TYR A 534 -11.50 16.50 33.01
N ALA A 535 -11.39 17.82 33.19
CA ALA A 535 -10.14 18.52 32.96
C ALA A 535 -9.16 18.34 34.11
N TRP A 536 -7.89 18.29 33.72
CA TRP A 536 -6.71 18.32 34.55
C TRP A 536 -5.92 19.58 34.17
N GLY A 537 -5.05 20.05 35.05
CA GLY A 537 -4.25 21.21 34.69
C GLY A 537 -3.39 21.79 35.80
N LEU A 538 -2.67 22.84 35.44
CA LEU A 538 -1.81 23.63 36.32
C LEU A 538 -2.17 25.11 36.20
N TYR A 539 -2.56 25.72 37.30
CA TYR A 539 -2.71 27.17 37.39
C TYR A 539 -1.47 27.79 38.04
N THR A 540 -0.96 28.86 37.42
CA THR A 540 0.24 29.56 37.87
C THR A 540 -0.07 31.01 38.22
N TYR A 541 0.52 31.50 39.32
CA TYR A 541 0.34 32.88 39.78
C TYR A 541 1.69 33.46 40.20
N ASN A 542 1.95 34.71 39.82
CA ASN A 542 3.15 35.44 40.20
C ASN A 542 3.02 36.01 41.62
N LEU A 543 3.94 35.64 42.50
CA LEU A 543 4.04 36.08 43.90
C LEU A 543 5.27 36.94 44.19
N THR A 544 6.06 37.32 43.18
CA THR A 544 7.36 37.99 43.34
C THR A 544 7.27 39.27 44.19
N ASP A 545 6.24 40.08 43.96
CA ASP A 545 6.02 41.33 44.70
C ASP A 545 5.43 41.14 46.12
N VAL A 546 5.24 39.89 46.56
CA VAL A 546 4.57 39.55 47.82
C VAL A 546 5.45 38.68 48.71
N VAL A 547 6.17 37.73 48.13
CA VAL A 547 7.14 36.87 48.81
C VAL A 547 8.50 37.54 48.76
N THR A 548 8.73 38.51 49.63
CA THR A 548 9.95 39.34 49.64
C THR A 548 10.88 39.09 50.84
N GLU A 549 10.44 38.29 51.81
CA GLU A 549 11.16 38.04 53.06
C GLU A 549 10.96 36.59 53.53
N PRO A 550 11.87 36.04 54.34
CA PRO A 550 11.64 34.75 54.99
C PRO A 550 10.48 34.81 56.01
N GLY A 551 9.83 33.67 56.25
CA GLY A 551 8.83 33.50 57.30
C GLY A 551 7.58 32.72 56.85
N THR A 552 6.55 32.73 57.70
CA THR A 552 5.31 32.01 57.46
C THR A 552 4.35 32.80 56.56
N TYR A 553 3.99 32.22 55.41
CA TYR A 553 2.99 32.75 54.49
C TYR A 553 1.72 31.90 54.54
N GLY A 554 0.57 32.55 54.66
CA GLY A 554 -0.74 31.90 54.53
C GLY A 554 -1.27 32.00 53.11
N VAL A 555 -1.65 30.90 52.47
CA VAL A 555 -2.36 30.91 51.17
C VAL A 555 -3.78 30.40 51.38
N ARG A 556 -4.76 31.19 50.92
CA ARG A 556 -6.17 30.79 50.89
C ARG A 556 -6.62 30.60 49.46
N LEU A 557 -6.98 29.36 49.12
CA LEU A 557 -7.64 29.00 47.87
C LEU A 557 -9.15 28.98 48.06
N SER A 558 -9.89 29.45 47.07
CA SER A 558 -11.36 29.39 47.09
C SER A 558 -11.93 29.08 45.72
N ASN A 559 -12.94 28.20 45.68
CA ASN A 559 -13.74 28.01 44.48
C ASN A 559 -14.67 29.22 44.31
N LEU A 560 -14.45 29.99 43.24
CA LEU A 560 -15.22 31.19 42.92
C LEU A 560 -16.43 30.91 42.03
N ASN A 561 -16.67 29.66 41.63
CA ASN A 561 -17.83 29.31 40.84
C ASN A 561 -19.12 29.40 41.67
N LYS A 562 -19.94 30.40 41.36
CA LYS A 562 -21.28 30.62 41.94
C LYS A 562 -22.39 30.43 40.90
N GLY A 563 -22.33 29.32 40.16
CA GLY A 563 -23.28 28.99 39.08
C GLY A 563 -22.84 29.47 37.68
N ASP A 564 -21.55 29.77 37.51
CA ASP A 564 -20.95 30.11 36.23
C ASP A 564 -20.74 28.83 35.41
N LYS A 565 -21.58 28.63 34.40
CA LYS A 565 -21.59 27.42 33.56
C LYS A 565 -20.33 27.27 32.70
N ALA A 566 -19.49 28.31 32.60
CA ALA A 566 -18.24 28.25 31.86
C ALA A 566 -17.12 27.52 32.63
N PHE A 567 -17.27 27.34 33.94
CA PHE A 567 -16.24 26.77 34.82
C PHE A 567 -16.74 25.55 35.59
N ALA A 568 -15.79 24.81 36.16
CA ALA A 568 -16.07 23.66 36.99
C ALA A 568 -16.72 24.08 38.31
N THR A 569 -17.73 23.34 38.76
CA THR A 569 -18.42 23.52 40.05
C THR A 569 -17.73 22.78 41.19
N GLU A 570 -16.97 21.75 40.86
CA GLU A 570 -16.24 20.88 41.76
C GLU A 570 -14.93 20.47 41.07
N PHE A 571 -13.83 20.42 41.82
CA PHE A 571 -12.53 19.97 41.34
C PHE A 571 -11.68 19.56 42.54
N ALA A 572 -10.67 18.72 42.32
CA ALA A 572 -9.66 18.44 43.32
C ALA A 572 -8.36 19.15 42.97
N VAL A 573 -7.59 19.50 43.99
CA VAL A 573 -6.21 19.98 43.84
C VAL A 573 -5.28 18.97 44.49
N ALA A 574 -4.19 18.63 43.80
CA ALA A 574 -3.03 18.06 44.49
C ALA A 574 -2.33 19.18 45.29
N ALA A 575 -1.38 18.83 46.15
CA ALA A 575 -0.74 19.80 47.05
C ALA A 575 -0.16 21.00 46.28
N PRO A 576 -0.72 22.22 46.45
CA PRO A 576 -0.17 23.40 45.78
C PRO A 576 1.23 23.73 46.32
N ALA A 577 2.07 24.32 45.49
CA ALA A 577 3.46 24.60 45.84
C ALA A 577 3.88 26.03 45.54
N ILE A 578 4.81 26.55 46.33
CA ILE A 578 5.51 27.80 46.05
C ILE A 578 6.92 27.46 45.55
N LEU A 579 7.30 28.04 44.41
CA LEU A 579 8.66 28.11 43.92
C LEU A 579 9.23 29.50 44.20
N VAL A 580 10.45 29.56 44.74
CA VAL A 580 11.23 30.78 44.94
C VAL A 580 12.58 30.61 44.26
N VAL A 581 12.92 31.51 43.33
CA VAL A 581 14.31 31.73 42.90
C VAL A 581 14.87 32.83 43.80
N TYR A 582 15.94 32.53 44.52
CA TYR A 582 16.57 33.47 45.44
C TYR A 582 17.98 33.84 44.99
N GLU A 583 18.39 35.07 45.32
CA GLU A 583 19.75 35.56 45.16
C GLU A 583 20.42 35.75 46.51
N ASN A 584 21.57 35.11 46.67
CA ASN A 584 22.51 35.25 47.76
C ASN A 584 23.92 35.36 47.13
N GLN A 585 24.58 36.51 47.27
CA GLN A 585 25.89 36.78 46.66
C GLN A 585 27.02 35.87 47.16
N SER A 586 26.82 35.13 48.27
CA SER A 586 27.76 34.11 48.74
C SER A 586 27.64 32.77 48.01
N GLU A 587 26.57 32.57 47.23
CA GLU A 587 26.32 31.36 46.46
C GLU A 587 26.98 31.41 45.07
N PRO A 588 27.33 30.24 44.50
CA PRO A 588 27.80 30.12 43.13
C PRO A 588 26.85 30.76 42.11
N LYS A 589 27.41 31.17 40.97
CA LYS A 589 26.61 31.60 39.83
C LYS A 589 25.95 30.38 39.20
N ARG A 590 24.63 30.42 39.12
CA ARG A 590 23.81 29.38 38.51
C ARG A 590 23.00 29.93 37.36
N GLU A 591 22.84 29.13 36.31
CA GLU A 591 21.89 29.36 35.23
C GLU A 591 20.75 28.37 35.35
N TYR A 592 19.52 28.81 35.11
CA TYR A 592 18.34 27.99 35.36
C TYR A 592 17.27 28.17 34.29
N TRP A 593 16.56 27.07 34.04
CA TRP A 593 15.36 27.04 33.20
C TRP A 593 14.18 26.55 34.03
N LEU A 594 13.02 27.19 33.81
CA LEU A 594 11.74 26.80 34.36
C LEU A 594 10.81 26.42 33.21
N ASN A 595 10.50 25.14 33.08
CA ASN A 595 9.47 24.67 32.17
C ASN A 595 8.21 24.34 32.97
N GLU A 596 7.06 24.69 32.38
CA GLU A 596 5.73 24.57 32.96
C GLU A 596 4.77 23.96 31.94
N GLY A 597 3.83 23.16 32.41
CA GLY A 597 2.83 22.48 31.58
C GLY A 597 1.81 21.74 32.43
N ALA A 598 0.95 20.99 31.78
CA ALA A 598 0.11 19.99 32.38
C ALA A 598 -0.20 18.99 31.27
N ASP A 599 0.43 17.83 31.33
CA ASP A 599 0.36 16.81 30.28
C ASP A 599 0.03 15.48 30.96
N ILE A 600 -1.17 14.94 30.77
CA ILE A 600 -1.60 13.70 31.43
C ILE A 600 -1.13 12.49 30.63
N LEU A 601 -0.54 11.53 31.33
CA LEU A 601 0.07 10.34 30.74
C LEU A 601 -0.50 9.10 31.44
N ILE A 602 -0.92 8.11 30.65
CA ILE A 602 -1.28 6.77 31.11
C ILE A 602 -0.76 5.73 30.12
N GLY A 603 0.25 4.97 30.51
CA GLY A 603 0.88 3.92 29.70
C GLY A 603 0.57 2.51 30.21
N GLY A 604 1.55 1.61 30.11
CA GLY A 604 1.48 0.25 30.66
C GLY A 604 0.48 -0.69 29.99
N ARG A 605 -0.02 -0.34 28.80
CA ARG A 605 -1.06 -1.09 28.06
C ARG A 605 -2.34 -1.30 28.90
N ARG A 606 -2.71 -0.31 29.71
CA ARG A 606 -3.94 -0.32 30.51
C ARG A 606 -5.19 -0.11 29.68
N ASP A 607 -6.30 -0.73 30.07
CA ASP A 607 -7.58 -0.59 29.36
C ASP A 607 -8.20 0.80 29.53
N ASP A 608 -8.11 1.38 30.74
CA ASP A 608 -8.59 2.72 31.05
C ASP A 608 -7.74 3.85 30.43
N GLY A 609 -6.48 3.56 30.10
CA GLY A 609 -5.54 4.43 29.36
C GLY A 609 -5.60 4.29 27.82
N GLY A 610 -6.39 3.36 27.28
CA GLY A 610 -6.47 3.13 25.83
C GLY A 610 -5.36 2.25 25.27
N PHE A 611 -4.71 1.44 26.11
CA PHE A 611 -3.64 0.51 25.76
C PHE A 611 -2.40 1.17 25.15
N LEU A 612 -2.05 2.38 25.59
CA LEU A 612 -0.81 3.06 25.23
C LEU A 612 0.40 2.34 25.85
N ALA A 613 1.51 2.24 25.11
CA ALA A 613 2.81 1.91 25.71
C ALA A 613 3.44 3.16 26.30
N ALA A 614 4.45 3.00 27.16
CA ALA A 614 5.23 4.11 27.70
C ALA A 614 5.71 5.11 26.62
N ASP A 615 6.20 4.61 25.48
CA ASP A 615 6.63 5.48 24.37
C ASP A 615 5.47 6.22 23.66
N ASP A 616 4.26 5.67 23.71
CA ASP A 616 3.04 6.34 23.19
C ASP A 616 2.57 7.44 24.16
N SER A 617 3.01 7.41 25.44
CA SER A 617 2.59 8.29 26.54
C SER A 617 3.81 8.96 27.21
N ALA A 618 4.59 9.71 26.43
CA ALA A 618 5.85 10.32 26.87
C ALA A 618 5.91 11.83 26.59
N THR A 619 5.90 12.65 27.65
CA THR A 619 5.99 14.11 27.53
C THR A 619 7.43 14.61 27.52
N ALA A 620 7.66 15.78 26.93
CA ALA A 620 8.97 16.42 26.85
C ALA A 620 8.99 17.81 27.48
N ALA A 621 10.10 18.12 28.15
CA ALA A 621 10.49 19.50 28.46
C ALA A 621 11.83 19.81 27.79
N VAL A 622 11.84 20.83 26.94
CA VAL A 622 13.04 21.29 26.21
C VAL A 622 13.63 22.54 26.90
N PHE A 623 14.91 22.47 27.21
CA PHE A 623 15.74 23.54 27.77
C PHE A 623 16.60 24.13 26.65
N ALA A 624 16.06 25.12 25.95
CA ALA A 624 16.74 25.79 24.85
C ALA A 624 17.81 26.75 25.38
N GLY A 625 18.98 26.76 24.74
CA GLY A 625 20.11 27.59 25.15
C GLY A 625 21.44 26.96 24.76
N SER A 626 22.51 27.74 24.85
CA SER A 626 23.89 27.27 24.64
C SER A 626 24.61 27.26 25.99
N ILE A 627 25.25 26.15 26.30
CA ILE A 627 25.99 25.93 27.55
C ILE A 627 27.46 25.74 27.19
N ASP A 628 28.36 26.47 27.86
CA ASP A 628 29.78 26.18 27.79
C ASP A 628 30.13 25.06 28.79
N LEU A 629 30.15 23.83 28.28
CA LEU A 629 30.39 22.62 29.07
C LEU A 629 31.74 22.67 29.84
N ASN A 630 32.71 23.48 29.42
CA ASN A 630 34.00 23.60 30.12
C ASN A 630 33.91 24.38 31.43
N LEU A 631 32.85 25.19 31.60
CA LEU A 631 32.63 26.00 32.78
C LEU A 631 31.65 25.34 33.77
N VAL A 632 30.94 24.29 33.33
CA VAL A 632 29.95 23.59 34.15
C VAL A 632 30.64 22.77 35.23
N GLU A 633 30.26 23.01 36.48
CA GLU A 633 30.66 22.20 37.63
C GLU A 633 29.63 21.09 37.89
N THR A 634 28.35 21.46 37.95
CA THR A 634 27.23 20.52 38.15
C THR A 634 26.02 20.93 37.33
N ALA A 635 25.17 19.97 36.99
CA ALA A 635 23.85 20.22 36.44
C ALA A 635 22.81 19.31 37.09
N ILE A 636 21.74 19.92 37.60
CA ILE A 636 20.65 19.25 38.30
C ILE A 636 19.36 19.40 37.49
N ILE A 637 18.69 18.27 37.24
CA ILE A 637 17.29 18.26 36.79
C ILE A 637 16.37 18.12 38.02
N GLY A 638 15.38 18.99 38.11
CA GLY A 638 14.28 18.92 39.08
C GLY A 638 12.97 18.67 38.35
N LEU A 639 12.18 17.70 38.80
CA LEU A 639 10.92 17.31 38.16
C LEU A 639 9.80 17.35 39.19
N VAL A 640 8.63 17.82 38.75
CA VAL A 640 7.40 17.83 39.52
C VAL A 640 6.31 17.23 38.66
N SER A 641 5.66 16.20 39.19
CA SER A 641 4.52 15.55 38.56
C SER A 641 3.47 15.18 39.60
N PRO A 642 2.35 15.92 39.68
CA PRO A 642 1.12 15.44 40.28
C PRO A 642 0.79 14.01 39.84
N TRP A 643 0.36 13.22 40.81
CA TRP A 643 0.01 11.81 40.70
C TRP A 643 1.10 10.81 40.30
N ALA A 644 2.32 11.25 40.01
CA ALA A 644 3.48 10.36 39.94
C ALA A 644 3.82 9.82 41.33
N ASP A 645 3.98 8.50 41.45
CA ASP A 645 4.32 7.83 42.70
C ASP A 645 5.78 7.32 42.71
N SER A 646 6.14 6.47 43.68
CA SER A 646 7.51 5.94 43.79
C SER A 646 7.62 4.49 43.31
N SER A 647 6.68 4.01 42.50
CA SER A 647 6.66 2.67 41.93
C SER A 647 7.88 2.46 41.03
N GLU A 648 8.60 1.37 41.26
CA GLU A 648 9.78 1.02 40.45
C GLU A 648 9.40 0.44 39.08
N ASP A 649 8.11 0.17 38.84
CA ASP A 649 7.63 -0.51 37.64
C ASP A 649 7.04 0.44 36.59
N ASP A 650 6.61 1.65 36.98
CA ASP A 650 5.70 2.47 36.16
C ASP A 650 6.41 3.69 35.51
N ASP A 651 6.76 4.71 36.29
CA ASP A 651 7.32 5.97 35.77
C ASP A 651 8.75 5.84 35.23
N ILE A 652 9.01 6.27 33.99
CA ILE A 652 10.33 6.31 33.34
C ILE A 652 10.73 7.76 33.06
N VAL A 653 11.98 8.09 33.40
CA VAL A 653 12.57 9.41 33.07
C VAL A 653 13.84 9.22 32.25
N SER A 654 13.98 10.00 31.18
CA SER A 654 15.24 10.08 30.42
C SER A 654 15.67 11.52 30.19
N PHE A 655 16.98 11.74 30.06
CA PHE A 655 17.58 13.04 29.79
C PHE A 655 18.56 12.92 28.62
N ASN A 656 18.33 13.71 27.57
CA ASN A 656 19.11 13.69 26.32
C ASN A 656 19.30 12.28 25.73
N GLY A 657 18.27 11.43 25.83
CA GLY A 657 18.29 10.05 25.34
C GLY A 657 18.93 9.03 26.27
N ASN A 658 19.38 9.44 27.47
CA ASN A 658 19.89 8.55 28.50
C ASN A 658 18.81 8.33 29.57
N GLU A 659 18.42 7.09 29.81
CA GLU A 659 17.49 6.75 30.89
C GLU A 659 18.12 7.06 32.25
N LEU A 660 17.40 7.80 33.10
CA LEU A 660 17.80 8.09 34.47
C LEU A 660 17.30 7.03 35.46
N GLY A 661 16.30 6.25 35.07
CA GLY A 661 15.73 5.11 35.79
C GLY A 661 14.22 5.22 36.01
N LYS A 662 13.69 4.19 36.68
CA LYS A 662 12.29 4.12 37.16
C LYS A 662 12.15 4.50 38.64
N GLY A 663 10.94 4.79 39.11
CA GLY A 663 10.64 5.06 40.53
C GLY A 663 11.39 6.26 41.11
N LEU A 664 11.68 7.28 40.28
CA LEU A 664 12.52 8.40 40.69
C LEU A 664 11.81 9.39 41.62
N TYR A 665 10.49 9.45 41.54
CA TYR A 665 9.68 10.39 42.30
C TYR A 665 9.49 9.95 43.76
N CYS A 666 9.22 10.93 44.60
CA CYS A 666 8.78 10.74 45.98
C CYS A 666 7.83 11.88 46.35
N GLY A 667 7.03 11.72 47.42
CA GLY A 667 6.16 12.78 47.90
C GLY A 667 4.66 12.47 47.79
N TYR A 668 4.27 11.49 46.98
CA TYR A 668 2.87 11.17 46.73
C TYR A 668 2.10 10.90 48.04
N GLU A 669 2.50 9.88 48.82
CA GLU A 669 1.83 9.53 50.09
C GLU A 669 2.47 10.16 51.33
N ALA A 670 3.77 10.44 51.29
CA ALA A 670 4.56 10.81 52.47
C ALA A 670 5.45 12.03 52.19
N PRO A 671 5.75 12.86 53.20
CA PRO A 671 6.67 13.97 53.07
C PRO A 671 8.00 13.53 52.45
N CYS A 672 8.53 14.34 51.54
CA CYS A 672 9.80 14.08 50.89
C CYS A 672 10.63 15.36 50.81
N THR A 673 11.95 15.21 50.90
CA THR A 673 12.89 16.29 50.63
C THR A 673 13.96 15.78 49.67
N ARG A 674 14.23 16.59 48.64
CA ARG A 674 15.30 16.39 47.67
C ARG A 674 16.07 17.69 47.59
N THR A 675 17.32 17.65 48.03
CA THR A 675 18.22 18.81 47.95
C THR A 675 19.45 18.38 47.16
N ALA A 676 19.75 19.14 46.13
CA ALA A 676 20.93 19.03 45.29
C ALA A 676 21.49 20.44 45.05
N ASP A 677 22.67 20.53 44.45
CA ASP A 677 23.36 21.82 44.28
C ASP A 677 22.47 22.87 43.60
N GLY A 678 22.14 23.95 44.34
CA GLY A 678 21.29 25.03 43.85
C GLY A 678 19.78 24.74 43.79
N LEU A 679 19.31 23.55 44.17
CA LEU A 679 17.89 23.16 44.10
C LEU A 679 17.45 22.42 45.38
N SER A 680 16.43 22.95 46.06
CA SER A 680 15.76 22.28 47.18
C SER A 680 14.27 22.10 46.87
N MET A 681 13.79 20.87 46.92
CA MET A 681 12.40 20.49 46.65
C MET A 681 11.83 19.75 47.86
N ILE A 682 10.71 20.23 48.37
CA ILE A 682 10.12 19.79 49.64
C ILE A 682 8.62 19.52 49.46
N ILE A 683 8.20 18.30 49.79
CA ILE A 683 6.81 17.94 50.03
C ILE A 683 6.62 17.82 51.54
N GLY A 684 5.85 18.73 52.14
CA GLY A 684 5.80 18.86 53.60
C GLY A 684 4.69 18.07 54.31
N ALA A 685 3.64 17.66 53.60
CA ALA A 685 2.52 16.90 54.16
C ALA A 685 2.46 15.45 53.63
N ARG A 686 1.63 14.63 54.29
CA ARG A 686 1.20 13.32 53.79
C ARG A 686 0.06 13.49 52.80
N ASP A 687 -0.13 12.51 51.92
CA ASP A 687 -1.18 12.50 50.88
C ASP A 687 -1.15 13.79 50.03
N ALA A 688 0.05 14.18 49.59
CA ALA A 688 0.22 15.34 48.75
C ALA A 688 -0.26 15.08 47.31
N GLN A 689 -0.18 13.82 46.88
CA GLN A 689 -0.43 13.38 45.50
C GLN A 689 0.41 14.17 44.48
N VAL A 690 1.64 14.52 44.87
CA VAL A 690 2.64 15.16 44.01
C VAL A 690 3.96 14.41 44.18
N GLY A 691 4.49 13.91 43.07
CA GLY A 691 5.83 13.36 42.97
C GLY A 691 6.85 14.46 42.65
N ILE A 692 7.98 14.44 43.36
CA ILE A 692 9.17 15.24 43.04
C ILE A 692 10.39 14.36 42.82
N ALA A 693 11.24 14.75 41.89
CA ALA A 693 12.54 14.14 41.69
C ALA A 693 13.62 15.21 41.50
N ALA A 694 14.82 14.97 42.02
CA ALA A 694 16.01 15.76 41.72
C ALA A 694 17.17 14.81 41.41
N ARG A 695 17.86 15.03 40.28
CA ARG A 695 18.96 14.19 39.82
C ARG A 695 20.06 15.03 39.21
N GLU A 696 21.29 14.60 39.43
CA GLU A 696 22.43 15.15 38.71
C GLU A 696 22.49 14.57 37.29
N VAL A 697 22.64 15.44 36.31
CA VAL A 697 22.67 15.12 34.86
C VAL A 697 23.89 15.72 34.16
N THR A 698 24.91 16.14 34.92
CA THR A 698 26.14 16.78 34.42
C THR A 698 26.75 16.04 33.24
N GLN A 699 26.91 14.71 33.36
CA GLN A 699 27.51 13.86 32.33
C GLN A 699 26.68 13.71 31.05
N TYR A 700 25.39 14.04 31.10
CA TYR A 700 24.46 13.89 29.98
C TYR A 700 24.14 15.21 29.30
N LEU A 701 24.73 16.34 29.72
CA LEU A 701 24.48 17.64 29.13
C LEU A 701 24.94 17.72 27.68
N ASN A 702 24.08 18.29 26.85
CA ASN A 702 24.40 18.72 25.50
C ASN A 702 24.82 20.20 25.50
N LYS A 703 25.78 20.55 24.64
CA LYS A 703 26.27 21.93 24.43
C LYS A 703 25.14 22.90 24.05
N SER A 704 24.13 22.40 23.34
CA SER A 704 22.95 23.18 22.96
C SER A 704 21.72 22.30 23.05
N THR A 705 20.63 22.87 23.55
CA THR A 705 19.31 22.21 23.65
C THR A 705 19.36 20.91 24.45
N ASN A 706 18.92 20.98 25.70
CA ASN A 706 18.75 19.81 26.54
C ASN A 706 17.27 19.42 26.60
N ARG A 707 16.96 18.14 26.80
CA ARG A 707 15.60 17.64 26.86
C ARG A 707 15.48 16.58 27.94
N VAL A 708 14.46 16.71 28.77
CA VAL A 708 13.98 15.63 29.64
C VAL A 708 12.69 15.05 29.06
N ILE A 709 12.54 13.74 29.17
CA ILE A 709 11.32 12.99 28.83
C ILE A 709 10.83 12.32 30.11
N GLN A 710 9.52 12.39 30.33
CA GLN A 710 8.82 11.70 31.42
C GLN A 710 7.71 10.86 30.78
N SER A 711 7.60 9.58 31.12
CA SER A 711 6.56 8.68 30.62
C SER A 711 6.10 7.76 31.73
N ASP A 712 4.85 7.29 31.63
CA ASP A 712 4.27 6.29 32.52
C ASP A 712 4.19 4.91 31.83
N ASP A 713 4.38 3.82 32.57
CA ASP A 713 4.29 2.43 32.14
C ASP A 713 3.36 1.55 33.01
N GLY A 714 2.42 2.13 33.76
CA GLY A 714 1.48 1.33 34.55
C GLY A 714 0.55 2.06 35.51
N ASP A 715 0.72 3.36 35.72
CA ASP A 715 -0.07 4.17 36.65
C ASP A 715 -0.84 5.31 35.94
N ASN A 716 -0.76 6.54 36.47
CA ASN A 716 -1.09 7.76 35.78
C ASN A 716 -0.25 8.89 36.36
N MET A 717 0.24 9.80 35.52
CA MET A 717 0.94 11.00 36.00
C MET A 717 0.50 12.23 35.22
N MET A 718 0.77 13.42 35.75
CA MET A 718 0.64 14.67 35.02
C MET A 718 1.86 15.55 35.26
N PRO A 719 2.95 15.43 34.49
CA PRO A 719 4.09 16.30 34.67
C PRO A 719 3.70 17.77 34.53
N THR A 720 4.11 18.59 35.50
CA THR A 720 3.76 20.03 35.53
C THR A 720 4.95 20.94 35.48
N ASN A 721 6.10 20.52 36.02
CA ASN A 721 7.30 21.32 36.03
C ASN A 721 8.55 20.50 35.75
N ALA A 722 9.46 21.11 35.00
CA ALA A 722 10.81 20.62 34.84
C ALA A 722 11.80 21.79 34.98
N PHE A 723 12.78 21.64 35.85
CA PHE A 723 13.79 22.63 36.16
C PHE A 723 15.15 22.09 35.76
N LEU A 724 15.94 22.87 35.02
CA LEU A 724 17.35 22.59 34.81
C LEU A 724 18.14 23.67 35.54
N VAL A 725 19.05 23.29 36.44
CA VAL A 725 19.91 24.21 37.19
C VAL A 725 21.35 23.83 36.93
N ILE A 726 22.14 24.76 36.40
CA ILE A 726 23.56 24.57 36.07
C ILE A 726 24.39 25.46 36.99
N THR A 727 25.30 24.87 37.74
CA THR A 727 26.31 25.60 38.52
C THR A 727 27.58 25.73 37.71
N TYR A 728 28.11 26.95 37.63
CA TYR A 728 29.38 27.24 36.97
C TYR A 728 30.53 27.31 37.98
N ALA A 729 31.68 26.75 37.60
CA ALA A 729 32.90 26.86 38.38
C ALA A 729 33.26 28.33 38.60
N THR A 730 33.62 28.69 39.83
CA THR A 730 34.14 30.03 40.11
C THR A 730 35.51 30.17 39.47
N SER A 731 35.65 31.02 38.44
CA SER A 731 36.95 31.30 37.84
C SER A 731 37.94 31.72 38.93
N PRO A 732 39.14 31.09 39.03
CA PRO A 732 40.14 31.51 39.99
C PRO A 732 40.49 32.96 39.69
N THR A 733 40.19 33.85 40.64
CA THR A 733 40.60 35.25 40.59
C THR A 733 42.11 35.27 40.38
N SER A 734 42.58 35.86 39.27
CA SER A 734 44.01 35.98 39.01
C SER A 734 44.63 36.74 40.19
N ARG A 735 45.41 36.04 41.01
CA ARG A 735 46.22 36.62 42.07
C ARG A 735 47.20 37.58 41.37
N GLN A 736 46.95 38.89 41.47
CA GLN A 736 47.95 39.89 41.11
C GLN A 736 49.15 39.70 42.03
N THR A 737 50.21 39.08 41.52
CA THR A 737 51.54 39.10 42.13
C THR A 737 52.21 40.45 41.78
N PRO A 738 52.83 41.16 42.74
CA PRO A 738 53.35 42.50 42.52
C PRO A 738 54.61 42.50 41.64
N ARG A 739 54.73 43.60 40.87
CA ARG A 739 55.82 43.96 39.96
C ARG A 739 57.19 44.02 40.67
N PRO A 740 58.27 43.51 40.04
CA PRO A 740 59.63 43.98 40.30
C PRO A 740 60.12 44.97 39.23
N THR A 741 60.88 45.93 39.71
CA THR A 741 61.45 47.11 39.05
C THR A 741 62.57 46.77 38.04
N ALA A 742 62.75 47.66 37.06
CA ALA A 742 63.74 47.57 35.98
C ALA A 742 65.20 47.77 36.43
N PRO A 743 66.16 47.48 35.53
CA PRO A 743 67.21 48.45 35.22
C PRO A 743 67.35 48.75 33.72
N SER A 744 68.05 49.85 33.48
CA SER A 744 68.03 50.80 32.37
C SER A 744 69.03 50.51 31.23
N HIS A 745 68.74 51.00 30.00
CA HIS A 745 69.50 52.04 29.26
C HIS A 745 69.39 52.01 27.71
N THR A 746 68.83 53.12 27.19
CA THR A 746 69.23 53.98 26.03
C THR A 746 69.30 53.54 24.55
N SER A 747 68.45 54.23 23.75
CA SER A 747 68.64 54.90 22.42
C SER A 747 69.04 54.05 21.19
N THR A 748 68.50 54.20 19.97
CA THR A 748 68.18 55.42 19.19
C THR A 748 67.44 55.05 17.86
N THR A 749 66.45 55.86 17.44
CA THR A 749 66.01 56.29 16.06
C THR A 749 65.88 55.25 14.90
N ALA A 750 64.82 55.13 14.08
CA ALA A 750 64.07 56.14 13.29
C ALA A 750 62.74 55.59 12.68
N THR A 751 61.71 56.46 12.64
CA THR A 751 60.62 56.77 11.63
C THR A 751 60.49 55.99 10.28
N PRO A 752 59.36 56.08 9.50
CA PRO A 752 57.92 55.86 9.82
C PRO A 752 57.07 55.17 8.68
N VAL A 753 55.91 54.55 9.05
CA VAL A 753 54.58 54.57 8.34
C VAL A 753 54.44 53.83 6.97
N PRO A 754 53.24 53.40 6.47
CA PRO A 754 51.88 53.29 7.05
C PRO A 754 51.21 51.89 6.95
N THR A 755 50.21 51.74 7.81
CA THR A 755 49.02 50.87 7.76
C THR A 755 48.12 51.11 6.53
N GLN A 756 47.50 50.05 5.99
CA GLN A 756 46.08 50.02 5.54
C GLN A 756 45.71 48.54 5.31
N ALA A 757 44.81 47.95 6.09
CA ALA A 757 43.35 48.11 6.15
C ALA A 757 42.63 47.01 5.34
N ILE A 758 41.76 46.32 6.08
CA ILE A 758 40.99 45.12 5.77
C ILE A 758 39.81 45.47 4.84
N THR A 759 39.40 44.55 3.96
CA THR A 759 38.01 44.41 3.45
C THR A 759 37.77 43.02 2.80
N PRO A 760 36.51 42.57 2.64
CA PRO A 760 36.06 41.18 2.84
C PRO A 760 36.09 40.30 1.57
N PRO A 761 35.81 38.98 1.68
CA PRO A 761 35.83 38.08 0.54
C PRO A 761 34.66 38.36 -0.44
N PRO A 762 34.87 38.16 -1.76
CA PRO A 762 33.87 38.39 -2.78
C PRO A 762 32.84 37.26 -2.87
N PRO A 763 31.65 37.54 -3.44
CA PRO A 763 30.56 36.58 -3.60
C PRO A 763 30.85 35.61 -4.77
N SER A 764 30.46 34.34 -4.61
CA SER A 764 30.46 33.36 -5.69
C SER A 764 29.25 33.60 -6.61
N SER A 765 29.50 34.08 -7.82
CA SER A 765 28.52 34.22 -8.89
C SER A 765 28.38 32.94 -9.73
N ALA A 766 27.15 32.74 -10.17
CA ALA A 766 26.63 31.78 -11.14
C ALA A 766 27.54 31.44 -12.34
N ALA A 767 27.43 30.19 -12.79
CA ALA A 767 27.67 29.80 -14.17
C ALA A 767 26.32 29.72 -14.91
N SER A 768 26.22 30.45 -16.02
CA SER A 768 25.16 30.38 -17.03
C SER A 768 25.81 30.41 -18.42
N GLY A 769 25.16 29.74 -19.38
CA GLY A 769 25.55 29.63 -20.80
C GLY A 769 25.70 28.15 -21.18
N GLU A 770 24.89 27.54 -22.04
CA GLU A 770 24.47 28.04 -23.35
C GLU A 770 22.96 27.97 -23.61
N ALA A 771 22.52 28.90 -24.45
CA ALA A 771 21.17 29.11 -24.94
C ALA A 771 21.11 28.75 -26.45
N PRO A 772 19.92 28.75 -27.08
CA PRO A 772 19.53 27.90 -28.21
C PRO A 772 19.80 28.54 -29.58
N SER A 773 19.89 27.70 -30.62
CA SER A 773 19.73 28.15 -32.00
C SER A 773 18.36 27.79 -32.56
N THR A 774 17.57 28.84 -32.76
CA THR A 774 16.50 29.09 -33.76
C THR A 774 16.82 28.51 -35.15
N ALA A 775 15.93 28.32 -36.13
CA ALA A 775 14.49 28.38 -36.33
C ALA A 775 14.28 27.99 -37.81
N ALA A 776 13.18 27.31 -38.16
CA ALA A 776 12.53 27.48 -39.48
C ALA A 776 11.17 26.75 -39.54
N ALA A 777 10.10 27.54 -39.59
CA ALA A 777 8.82 27.26 -40.25
C ALA A 777 8.52 28.48 -41.15
N PRO A 778 7.46 28.55 -41.98
CA PRO A 778 6.46 27.56 -42.40
C PRO A 778 6.32 27.50 -43.95
N ILE A 779 5.35 26.75 -44.50
CA ILE A 779 4.40 27.15 -45.57
C ILE A 779 3.60 25.92 -46.10
N PRO A 780 2.34 26.11 -46.56
CA PRO A 780 1.28 25.10 -46.63
C PRO A 780 0.86 24.68 -48.06
N GLY A 781 -0.02 23.68 -48.16
CA GLY A 781 -1.01 23.60 -49.25
C GLY A 781 -1.17 22.27 -50.00
N PHE A 782 -2.45 21.94 -50.25
CA PHE A 782 -3.12 20.96 -51.15
C PHE A 782 -3.90 19.85 -50.41
N GLU A 783 -5.21 20.01 -50.17
CA GLU A 783 -6.39 19.77 -51.08
C GLU A 783 -6.61 18.25 -51.33
N LEU A 784 -7.61 17.62 -50.71
CA LEU A 784 -9.03 17.50 -51.10
C LEU A 784 -9.27 16.58 -52.32
N LEU A 785 -9.70 15.33 -52.06
CA LEU A 785 -10.52 14.38 -52.86
C LEU A 785 -10.32 13.00 -52.17
N HIS A 786 -11.27 12.27 -51.56
CA HIS A 786 -12.63 11.92 -51.94
C HIS A 786 -13.50 11.68 -50.68
N LEU A 787 -14.49 12.54 -50.47
CA LEU A 787 -15.68 12.28 -49.67
C LEU A 787 -16.89 12.32 -50.61
N VAL A 788 -17.07 11.26 -51.40
CA VAL A 788 -18.28 11.02 -52.20
C VAL A 788 -18.64 9.54 -52.08
N ALA A 789 -19.13 9.14 -50.90
CA ALA A 789 -19.81 7.86 -50.70
C ALA A 789 -20.72 7.81 -49.46
N VAL A 790 -20.59 8.76 -48.51
CA VAL A 790 -21.36 8.72 -47.25
C VAL A 790 -22.51 9.74 -47.21
N LEU A 791 -22.65 10.59 -48.23
CA LEU A 791 -23.78 11.55 -48.34
C LEU A 791 -25.04 11.00 -49.04
N MET A 792 -25.10 9.70 -49.32
CA MET A 792 -26.24 9.03 -49.98
C MET A 792 -26.90 7.93 -49.11
N LEU A 793 -26.69 7.95 -47.78
CA LEU A 793 -27.42 7.06 -46.86
C LEU A 793 -27.95 7.77 -45.59
N MET A 794 -28.03 9.11 -45.61
CA MET A 794 -28.71 9.92 -44.58
C MET A 794 -29.98 10.61 -45.10
N LEU A 795 -30.60 10.08 -46.16
CA LEU A 795 -31.83 10.63 -46.75
C LEU A 795 -32.90 9.57 -47.08
N LEU A 796 -32.92 8.44 -46.34
CA LEU A 796 -34.06 7.51 -46.37
C LEU A 796 -34.53 6.99 -45.01
N VAL A 797 -34.15 7.64 -43.90
CA VAL A 797 -34.71 7.35 -42.56
C VAL A 797 -35.05 8.66 -41.86
N ARG A 798 -35.94 9.44 -42.46
CA ARG A 798 -36.71 10.51 -41.78
C ARG A 798 -37.98 10.87 -42.56
N THR A 799 -38.78 9.86 -42.85
CA THR A 799 -40.21 10.01 -43.15
C THR A 799 -40.91 8.72 -42.74
N ILE A 800 -41.42 8.72 -41.51
CA ILE A 800 -42.75 8.27 -41.06
C ILE A 800 -42.69 8.26 -39.52
N ARG A 801 -43.21 9.34 -38.93
CA ARG A 801 -43.61 9.40 -37.52
C ARG A 801 -44.93 8.64 -37.39
N GLY A 802 -44.96 7.68 -36.48
CA GLY A 802 -45.95 7.47 -35.41
C GLY A 802 -47.46 7.44 -35.72
N GLY A 803 -48.14 6.45 -35.15
CA GLY A 803 -49.55 6.59 -34.77
C GLY A 803 -50.36 5.30 -34.62
N GLY A 804 -50.48 4.81 -33.38
CA GLY A 804 -51.77 4.50 -32.73
C GLY A 804 -52.70 3.35 -33.20
N ARG A 805 -52.83 2.35 -32.32
CA ARG A 805 -54.04 1.66 -31.80
C ARG A 805 -55.16 1.10 -32.72
N ARG A 806 -55.45 -0.19 -32.45
CA ARG A 806 -56.74 -0.93 -32.35
C ARG A 806 -57.78 -0.83 -33.48
N CYS A 807 -58.13 -1.98 -34.07
CA CYS A 807 -59.39 -2.71 -33.86
C CYS A 807 -59.44 -3.98 -34.74
N GLU A 808 -60.13 -5.01 -34.19
CA GLU A 808 -60.46 -6.34 -34.72
C GLU A 808 -59.36 -7.40 -34.83
#